data_AF-A0A370HVX8-F1
#
_entry.id   AF-A0A370HVX8-F1
#
_cell.length_a   1.000
_cell.length_b   1.000
_cell.length_c   1.000
_cell.angle_alpha   90.00
_cell.angle_beta   90.00
_cell.angle_gamma   90.00
#
_symmetry.space_group_name_H-M   'P 1'
#
loop_
_entity.id
_entity.type
_entity.pdbx_description
1 polymer ?
#
loop_
_entity_poly.entity_id
_entity_poly.type
_entity_poly.pdbx_seq_one_letter_code
_entity_poly.pdbx_strand_id
1 'polypeptide(L)'
;MALQLDSEDIADLLNLVRTGQIRDSSGYGNNVANPTWGSSAQPFIRLTNPYYTDGASGIRTTVNTPRQISDIVSNQDNDGDGIEENIPNAFGGSALLTFFGQYFDHGLDFVPKGASGRVQIGSDGFPITASRANIIAGTGIDPDGIPNNGDEIAAQHLNMTSPYVDQNQAYGSHEAVTDLLRKWETGPSGKVQTAYLLTGDIDGSGRALLPTLNHIRENYRIMTDGQELTSEDISNFDGTGHALLLDFTPSYVNNNPANGYDLDKMGHYFVAGDGRLNENVMLTSIHTIWARNHNFWVDVLKERTGNKWTEEEYFQAAKIVNVAEYQRVVFTEFADAMAGGIDPGEEEHGFDGYDPTVDVSISAEFAHVAYRFGHSMLNETVSYKGADGIMGQLSLVQAFLNPGKIKDVGIDELLLGATGVTHQAIDVDVVNALRNQLVGQPLDLAALNIFRGRDTGIAPFNTVRAELYAKTGLSSLRPYTGWADFQARNGLSDAFINQLKQAYPEGFQAMDLWIGGLAEKPTKGQLGSTFGYIFLEQLDRLQDGDRFYYLEILDDSLFQSPDNAQTFADIIMRNTGITGLSDHVFLASSNGSTTGSKGAPPASPPPPVNLLVELTERSDKHTGTEKNEIIKALGGNDTVDGAGGDDQIWGGSGHDTIRGGGGKDDLRGEAGEDKLYGGDGNDTLDGGTGDDKMWGEKGDDIYRVDSRSDSVTETADGGTDTVEAWTSSFKLGAYVEHLVYKGGGAFSGTGNDLGNHITGGSMNDTLDGAGGNDTLKGLGGADNLKGGAGNDTMEGGAGNDTMDGGTGNDVFVFRKGFGRDTIKGFDADPSGGQDKLDVSALFGEGVETISITASGRNTVVAFGDDVIVLEGVNVRNISEADFII
;
A
#
# COMPACT_ATOMS: atom_id res chain seq x y z
N MET A 1 -8.54 0.89 -7.57
CA MET A 1 -8.65 2.27 -8.08
C MET A 1 -7.28 2.66 -8.57
N ALA A 2 -7.12 2.88 -9.87
CA ALA A 2 -5.84 3.22 -10.51
C ALA A 2 -5.98 4.54 -11.28
N LEU A 3 -4.86 5.23 -11.55
CA LEU A 3 -4.83 6.43 -12.37
C LEU A 3 -5.51 6.09 -13.70
N GLN A 4 -6.52 6.87 -14.10
CA GLN A 4 -7.26 6.58 -15.32
C GLN A 4 -6.50 7.15 -16.51
N LEU A 5 -5.48 6.42 -16.95
CA LEU A 5 -4.86 6.67 -18.26
C LEU A 5 -5.94 6.46 -19.32
N ASP A 6 -6.19 7.41 -20.19
CA ASP A 6 -7.08 7.27 -21.34
C ASP A 6 -6.30 6.75 -22.57
N SER A 7 -6.83 6.91 -23.78
CA SER A 7 -6.13 6.45 -25.00
C SER A 7 -5.06 7.42 -25.49
N GLU A 8 -5.19 8.71 -25.18
CA GLU A 8 -4.22 9.76 -25.49
C GLU A 8 -3.01 9.61 -24.57
N ASP A 9 -3.22 9.44 -23.27
CA ASP A 9 -2.14 9.23 -22.29
C ASP A 9 -1.26 8.02 -22.64
N ILE A 10 -1.90 6.91 -23.03
CA ILE A 10 -1.20 5.68 -23.44
C ILE A 10 -0.38 5.92 -24.72
N ALA A 11 -0.88 6.74 -25.66
CA ALA A 11 -0.15 7.08 -26.87
C ALA A 11 1.05 7.97 -26.57
N ASP A 12 0.91 8.92 -25.65
CA ASP A 12 1.97 9.83 -25.22
C ASP A 12 3.08 9.10 -24.45
N LEU A 13 2.72 8.19 -23.54
CA LEU A 13 3.67 7.29 -22.88
C LEU A 13 4.51 6.51 -23.90
N LEU A 14 3.86 5.91 -24.89
CA LEU A 14 4.56 5.17 -25.94
C LEU A 14 5.48 6.08 -26.78
N ASN A 15 5.06 7.32 -27.01
CA ASN A 15 5.86 8.30 -27.75
C ASN A 15 7.10 8.73 -26.96
N LEU A 16 7.00 8.96 -25.65
CA LEU A 16 8.15 9.22 -24.78
C LEU A 16 9.16 8.09 -24.87
N VAL A 17 8.70 6.84 -24.77
CA VAL A 17 9.57 5.66 -24.85
C VAL A 17 10.23 5.53 -26.22
N ARG A 18 9.47 5.62 -27.32
CA ARG A 18 10.00 5.45 -28.69
C ARG A 18 10.92 6.56 -29.15
N THR A 19 10.76 7.76 -28.59
CA THR A 19 11.65 8.90 -28.88
C THR A 19 12.88 8.93 -27.98
N GLY A 20 13.02 7.98 -27.04
CA GLY A 20 14.15 7.89 -26.13
C GLY A 20 14.12 8.95 -25.03
N GLN A 21 12.95 9.54 -24.75
CA GLN A 21 12.74 10.43 -23.62
C GLN A 21 12.48 9.61 -22.35
N ILE A 22 13.46 8.77 -22.02
CA ILE A 22 13.47 7.92 -20.82
C ILE A 22 14.66 8.29 -19.95
N ARG A 23 14.52 8.13 -18.64
CA ARG A 23 15.56 8.42 -17.66
C ARG A 23 16.61 7.31 -17.66
N ASP A 24 17.87 7.69 -17.80
CA ASP A 24 19.01 6.80 -17.53
C ASP A 24 19.02 6.42 -16.04
N SER A 25 19.23 5.16 -15.71
CA SER A 25 19.14 4.71 -14.30
C SER A 25 20.18 5.36 -13.39
N SER A 26 21.29 5.88 -13.92
CA SER A 26 22.25 6.67 -13.12
C SER A 26 21.84 8.12 -12.89
N GLY A 27 20.81 8.62 -13.59
CA GLY A 27 20.44 10.04 -13.63
C GLY A 27 21.24 10.87 -14.65
N TYR A 28 22.25 10.28 -15.30
CA TYR A 28 23.06 10.95 -16.31
C TYR A 28 22.21 11.46 -17.49
N GLY A 29 22.53 12.66 -17.98
CA GLY A 29 21.89 13.25 -19.16
C GLY A 29 20.48 13.78 -18.93
N ASN A 30 20.01 13.84 -17.68
CA ASN A 30 18.79 14.58 -17.34
C ASN A 30 18.96 16.06 -17.70
N ASN A 31 19.99 16.72 -17.15
CA ASN A 31 20.36 18.06 -17.58
C ASN A 31 21.18 18.02 -18.89
N VAL A 32 20.69 18.70 -19.93
CA VAL A 32 21.31 18.67 -21.28
C VAL A 32 22.64 19.43 -21.32
N ALA A 33 22.77 20.52 -20.57
CA ALA A 33 23.97 21.37 -20.57
C ALA A 33 25.05 20.83 -19.63
N ASN A 34 24.65 20.19 -18.53
CA ASN A 34 25.52 19.58 -17.53
C ASN A 34 25.10 18.13 -17.27
N PRO A 35 25.44 17.17 -18.15
CA PRO A 35 24.93 15.80 -18.08
C PRO A 35 25.23 15.03 -16.79
N THR A 36 26.21 15.47 -15.99
CA THR A 36 26.55 14.87 -14.69
C THR A 36 25.81 15.50 -13.51
N TRP A 37 25.06 16.60 -13.72
CA TRP A 37 24.21 17.14 -12.66
C TRP A 37 23.11 16.14 -12.37
N GLY A 38 23.12 15.64 -11.14
CA GLY A 38 22.23 14.58 -10.73
C GLY A 38 22.57 13.19 -11.28
N SER A 39 23.82 12.91 -11.66
CA SER A 39 24.22 11.51 -11.90
C SER A 39 24.75 10.86 -10.63
N SER A 40 24.64 9.54 -10.51
CA SER A 40 25.31 8.75 -9.48
C SER A 40 26.84 8.87 -9.60
N ALA A 41 27.54 8.48 -8.53
CA ALA A 41 28.99 8.61 -8.36
C ALA A 41 29.53 10.05 -8.50
N GLN A 42 28.71 11.06 -8.15
CA GLN A 42 29.11 12.47 -8.17
C GLN A 42 29.27 13.05 -6.76
N PRO A 43 30.09 14.10 -6.58
CA PRO A 43 30.22 14.79 -5.30
C PRO A 43 28.92 15.42 -4.78
N PHE A 44 28.74 15.44 -3.46
CA PHE A 44 27.72 16.30 -2.84
C PHE A 44 28.06 17.78 -3.05
N ILE A 45 27.05 18.60 -3.29
CA ILE A 45 27.20 20.06 -3.31
C ILE A 45 27.15 20.63 -1.88
N ARG A 46 27.34 21.94 -1.75
CA ARG A 46 27.47 22.62 -0.45
C ARG A 46 26.56 23.83 -0.40
N LEU A 47 25.67 23.89 0.60
CA LEU A 47 24.91 25.10 0.91
C LEU A 47 25.74 26.09 1.72
N THR A 48 26.73 25.63 2.47
CA THR A 48 27.60 26.45 3.32
C THR A 48 29.06 26.09 3.12
N ASN A 49 29.96 26.99 3.50
CA ASN A 49 31.39 26.72 3.39
C ASN A 49 31.79 25.55 4.31
N PRO A 50 32.68 24.66 3.86
CA PRO A 50 33.17 23.59 4.72
C PRO A 50 33.91 24.17 5.93
N TYR A 51 33.77 23.49 7.08
CA TYR A 51 34.33 23.91 8.35
C TYR A 51 35.13 22.78 9.00
N TYR A 52 36.44 23.00 9.10
CA TYR A 52 37.39 22.08 9.72
C TYR A 52 38.20 22.80 10.80
N THR A 53 38.55 22.11 11.90
CA THR A 53 39.26 22.73 13.04
C THR A 53 40.64 23.25 12.65
N ASP A 54 41.31 22.56 11.72
CA ASP A 54 42.61 22.94 11.18
C ASP A 54 42.52 23.84 9.92
N GLY A 55 41.30 24.12 9.46
CA GLY A 55 41.04 24.94 8.27
C GLY A 55 41.26 24.25 6.93
N ALA A 56 41.57 22.94 6.88
CA ALA A 56 41.85 22.24 5.63
C ALA A 56 41.21 20.84 5.52
N SER A 57 41.47 19.92 6.45
CA SER A 57 41.15 18.50 6.28
C SER A 57 40.84 17.73 7.57
N GLY A 58 40.75 18.41 8.72
CA GLY A 58 40.56 17.79 10.02
C GLY A 58 39.12 17.79 10.52
N ILE A 59 38.68 16.66 11.08
CA ILE A 59 37.38 16.51 11.76
C ILE A 59 37.15 17.68 12.74
N ARG A 60 35.97 18.29 12.70
CA ARG A 60 35.61 19.34 13.67
C ARG A 60 35.64 18.78 15.09
N THR A 61 36.41 19.39 15.99
CA THR A 61 36.50 18.97 17.39
C THR A 61 35.79 19.95 18.32
N THR A 62 35.24 19.43 19.41
CA THR A 62 34.63 20.18 20.52
C THR A 62 35.20 19.64 21.84
N VAL A 63 34.97 20.34 22.95
CA VAL A 63 35.43 19.88 24.28
C VAL A 63 34.87 18.50 24.62
N ASN A 64 33.57 18.29 24.42
CA ASN A 64 32.95 16.99 24.60
C ASN A 64 33.00 16.18 23.30
N THR A 65 33.20 14.87 23.43
CA THR A 65 33.11 13.92 22.31
C THR A 65 31.65 13.75 21.85
N PRO A 66 31.41 13.25 20.61
CA PRO A 66 30.05 12.95 20.15
C PRO A 66 29.26 12.03 21.10
N ARG A 67 29.90 11.02 21.72
CA ARG A 67 29.23 10.16 22.72
C ARG A 67 28.85 10.93 23.97
N GLN A 68 29.76 11.76 24.49
CA GLN A 68 29.45 12.57 25.68
C GLN A 68 28.32 13.56 25.41
N ILE A 69 28.29 14.19 24.23
CA ILE A 69 27.19 15.06 23.82
C ILE A 69 25.89 14.24 23.78
N SER A 70 25.90 13.12 23.06
CA SER A 70 24.78 12.18 23.03
C SER A 70 24.30 11.85 24.46
N ASP A 71 25.18 11.45 25.37
CA ASP A 71 24.88 11.12 26.80
C ASP A 71 24.27 12.28 27.59
N ILE A 72 24.52 13.52 27.19
CA ILE A 72 23.98 14.70 27.89
C ILE A 72 22.59 15.09 27.36
N VAL A 73 22.37 15.02 26.04
CA VAL A 73 21.20 15.66 25.40
C VAL A 73 20.25 14.73 24.68
N SER A 74 20.62 13.48 24.40
CA SER A 74 19.81 12.59 23.55
C SER A 74 19.30 11.33 24.28
N ASN A 75 19.22 11.37 25.61
CA ASN A 75 18.88 10.20 26.42
C ASN A 75 17.39 10.21 26.78
N GLN A 76 16.61 9.30 26.19
CA GLN A 76 15.28 8.98 26.69
C GLN A 76 15.41 8.09 27.93
N ASP A 77 15.04 8.62 29.11
CA ASP A 77 14.81 7.76 30.26
C ASP A 77 13.41 7.13 30.11
N ASN A 78 13.39 5.84 29.78
CA ASN A 78 12.16 5.07 29.55
C ASN A 78 11.41 4.74 30.86
N ASP A 79 11.66 5.45 31.95
CA ASP A 79 11.11 5.20 33.28
C ASP A 79 10.06 6.24 33.74
N GLY A 80 9.78 7.25 32.91
CA GLY A 80 8.70 8.20 33.16
C GLY A 80 8.96 9.17 34.32
N ASP A 81 10.22 9.49 34.62
CA ASP A 81 10.59 10.45 35.69
C ASP A 81 10.89 11.89 35.21
N GLY A 82 10.79 12.13 33.91
CA GLY A 82 10.59 13.46 33.35
C GLY A 82 11.87 14.22 33.01
N ILE A 83 12.25 14.15 31.73
CA ILE A 83 12.88 15.26 31.02
C ILE A 83 12.05 15.51 29.75
N GLU A 84 11.02 16.33 29.92
CA GLU A 84 10.13 16.97 28.94
C GLU A 84 9.46 16.15 27.82
N GLU A 85 8.30 15.55 28.14
CA GLU A 85 7.17 15.27 27.22
C GLU A 85 6.54 16.55 26.59
N ASN A 86 7.24 17.69 26.56
CA ASN A 86 6.65 19.02 26.33
C ASN A 86 6.99 19.66 24.97
N ILE A 87 7.64 18.96 24.05
CA ILE A 87 7.44 19.23 22.63
C ILE A 87 6.40 18.21 22.18
N PRO A 88 5.10 18.57 22.13
CA PRO A 88 4.12 17.68 21.54
C PRO A 88 4.61 17.33 20.14
N ASN A 89 4.43 16.08 19.69
CA ASN A 89 4.30 15.80 18.27
C ASN A 89 3.05 16.54 17.77
N ALA A 90 3.16 17.87 17.66
CA ALA A 90 2.05 18.81 17.60
C ALA A 90 1.30 18.69 16.26
N PHE A 91 1.94 18.05 15.28
CA PHE A 91 1.45 17.84 13.94
C PHE A 91 1.03 16.37 13.68
N GLY A 92 1.33 15.45 14.61
CA GLY A 92 0.68 14.14 14.69
C GLY A 92 1.00 13.15 13.56
N GLY A 93 2.25 13.05 13.11
CA GLY A 93 2.62 12.11 12.04
C GLY A 93 2.50 10.64 12.46
N SER A 94 2.12 9.78 11.51
CA SER A 94 2.07 8.32 11.70
C SER A 94 3.46 7.70 11.64
N ALA A 95 3.67 6.52 12.23
CA ALA A 95 4.94 5.81 12.12
C ALA A 95 5.32 5.47 10.67
N LEU A 96 4.32 5.34 9.78
CA LEU A 96 4.57 5.17 8.35
C LEU A 96 5.37 6.34 7.76
N LEU A 97 5.14 7.57 8.21
CA LEU A 97 5.87 8.75 7.74
C LEU A 97 7.38 8.61 7.96
N THR A 98 7.80 8.08 9.10
CA THR A 98 9.22 7.84 9.40
C THR A 98 9.84 6.84 8.44
N PHE A 99 9.17 5.71 8.20
CA PHE A 99 9.70 4.66 7.32
C PHE A 99 9.67 5.06 5.85
N PHE A 100 8.66 5.83 5.43
CA PHE A 100 8.63 6.40 4.09
C PHE A 100 9.72 7.46 3.90
N GLY A 101 9.98 8.30 4.90
CA GLY A 101 11.12 9.23 4.90
C GLY A 101 12.45 8.51 4.75
N GLN A 102 12.64 7.37 5.42
CA GLN A 102 13.81 6.52 5.21
C GLN A 102 13.88 5.95 3.78
N TYR A 103 12.76 5.45 3.24
CA TYR A 103 12.71 4.98 1.85
C TYR A 103 13.10 6.10 0.87
N PHE A 104 12.63 7.32 1.09
CA PHE A 104 12.98 8.48 0.28
C PHE A 104 14.47 8.84 0.37
N ASP A 105 15.04 8.92 1.58
CA ASP A 105 16.49 9.14 1.80
C ASP A 105 17.35 8.16 1.01
N HIS A 106 16.99 6.88 1.05
CA HIS A 106 17.72 5.83 0.34
C HIS A 106 17.74 6.03 -1.18
N GLY A 107 16.72 6.69 -1.73
CA GLY A 107 16.65 7.06 -3.14
C GLY A 107 17.39 8.33 -3.50
N LEU A 108 17.82 9.14 -2.54
CA LEU A 108 18.51 10.39 -2.83
C LEU A 108 20.01 10.25 -2.65
N ASP A 109 20.45 9.57 -1.60
CA ASP A 109 21.87 9.45 -1.32
C ASP A 109 22.34 8.11 -0.76
N PHE A 110 23.57 7.79 -1.14
CA PHE A 110 24.33 6.69 -0.60
C PHE A 110 25.82 7.04 -0.58
N VAL A 111 26.39 7.08 0.63
CA VAL A 111 27.84 7.19 0.83
C VAL A 111 28.41 5.81 1.13
N PRO A 112 29.21 5.21 0.24
CA PRO A 112 29.75 3.87 0.42
C PRO A 112 30.77 3.82 1.57
N LYS A 113 30.99 2.62 2.10
CA LYS A 113 32.05 2.39 3.08
C LYS A 113 33.42 2.51 2.42
N GLY A 114 34.26 3.43 2.92
CA GLY A 114 35.66 3.58 2.57
C GLY A 114 36.64 2.62 3.27
N ALA A 115 37.93 2.90 3.07
CA ALA A 115 39.03 2.09 3.61
C ALA A 115 38.91 1.94 5.13
N SER A 116 39.34 0.79 5.65
CA SER A 116 39.29 0.49 7.09
C SER A 116 39.81 1.70 7.89
N GLY A 117 38.97 2.36 8.72
CA GLY A 117 39.14 3.56 9.59
C GLY A 117 38.71 3.38 11.08
N ARG A 118 39.43 3.77 12.16
CA ARG A 118 39.01 3.54 13.59
C ARG A 118 38.70 4.91 14.14
N VAL A 119 37.45 5.15 14.48
CA VAL A 119 37.00 6.38 15.13
C VAL A 119 36.60 6.02 16.55
N GLN A 120 37.21 6.68 17.53
CA GLN A 120 36.84 6.49 18.92
C GLN A 120 35.69 7.42 19.26
N ILE A 121 34.50 6.84 19.50
CA ILE A 121 33.36 7.56 20.05
C ILE A 121 33.32 7.27 21.56
N GLY A 122 33.96 8.11 22.39
CA GLY A 122 33.90 8.01 23.87
C GLY A 122 35.15 8.48 24.64
N SER A 123 35.00 8.67 25.96
CA SER A 123 36.06 9.03 26.93
C SER A 123 36.42 7.87 27.87
N ASP A 124 37.72 7.60 28.02
CA ASP A 124 38.43 6.93 29.12
C ASP A 124 37.74 5.81 29.94
N GLY A 125 37.21 4.74 29.31
CA GLY A 125 36.95 3.51 30.08
C GLY A 125 36.02 2.45 29.47
N PHE A 126 35.08 2.83 28.61
CA PHE A 126 34.35 1.89 27.75
C PHE A 126 34.73 2.18 26.30
N PRO A 127 35.76 1.52 25.77
CA PRO A 127 36.02 1.65 24.36
C PRO A 127 34.89 0.91 23.64
N ILE A 128 33.95 1.64 23.05
CA ILE A 128 33.29 1.13 21.84
C ILE A 128 34.40 1.08 20.79
N THR A 129 35.20 0.01 20.85
CA THR A 129 36.14 -0.33 19.79
C THR A 129 35.30 -0.90 18.67
N ALA A 130 34.54 -0.04 18.00
CA ALA A 130 34.01 -0.38 16.70
C ALA A 130 35.22 -0.73 15.84
N SER A 131 35.23 -1.95 15.29
CA SER A 131 36.16 -2.31 14.22
C SER A 131 36.15 -1.20 13.17
N ARG A 132 37.25 -1.04 12.44
CA ARG A 132 37.31 -0.12 11.30
C ARG A 132 36.23 -0.37 10.23
N ALA A 133 35.54 -1.50 10.32
CA ALA A 133 34.40 -1.90 9.50
C ALA A 133 33.03 -1.34 9.95
N ASN A 134 32.92 -0.82 11.19
CA ASN A 134 31.64 -0.45 11.80
C ASN A 134 31.39 1.07 11.85
N ILE A 135 32.43 1.89 11.65
CA ILE A 135 32.31 3.36 11.55
C ILE A 135 33.27 3.81 10.46
N ILE A 136 32.74 4.42 9.41
CA ILE A 136 33.47 4.65 8.17
C ILE A 136 33.71 6.14 8.00
N ALA A 137 34.97 6.54 7.90
CA ALA A 137 35.31 7.82 7.27
C ALA A 137 34.90 7.69 5.79
N GLY A 138 34.09 8.61 5.28
CA GLY A 138 33.63 8.49 3.90
C GLY A 138 34.81 8.54 2.94
N THR A 139 34.69 7.91 1.78
CA THR A 139 35.71 7.97 0.72
C THR A 139 35.74 9.38 0.13
N GLY A 140 36.45 10.28 0.79
CA GLY A 140 36.91 11.50 0.15
C GLY A 140 37.79 11.15 -1.04
N ILE A 141 37.50 11.70 -2.22
CA ILE A 141 38.51 11.77 -3.28
C ILE A 141 39.32 13.04 -3.04
N ASP A 142 40.59 12.86 -2.72
CA ASP A 142 41.60 13.91 -2.94
C ASP A 142 41.89 13.93 -4.46
N PRO A 143 41.93 15.09 -5.14
CA PRO A 143 42.27 15.19 -6.55
C PRO A 143 43.51 14.37 -7.02
N ASP A 144 44.39 13.95 -6.12
CA ASP A 144 45.59 13.18 -6.42
C ASP A 144 45.69 11.78 -5.76
N GLY A 145 44.72 11.38 -4.93
CA GLY A 145 44.70 10.09 -4.24
C GLY A 145 45.73 9.92 -3.10
N ILE A 146 46.29 11.02 -2.56
CA ILE A 146 47.22 11.03 -1.42
C ILE A 146 46.49 11.51 -0.15
N PRO A 147 46.89 11.09 1.07
CA PRO A 147 46.35 11.68 2.30
C PRO A 147 46.68 13.18 2.38
N ASN A 148 45.64 14.01 2.44
CA ASN A 148 45.72 15.47 2.34
C ASN A 148 46.79 16.09 3.24
N ASN A 149 47.70 16.86 2.63
CA ASN A 149 48.90 17.40 3.29
C ASN A 149 48.80 18.91 3.65
N GLY A 150 47.61 19.50 3.51
CA GLY A 150 47.33 20.89 3.90
C GLY A 150 47.43 21.93 2.77
N ASP A 151 47.57 21.50 1.51
CA ASP A 151 47.48 22.33 0.30
C ASP A 151 46.30 21.95 -0.63
N GLU A 152 45.52 20.93 -0.28
CA GLU A 152 44.47 20.34 -1.11
C GLU A 152 43.03 20.72 -0.67
N ILE A 153 42.10 20.69 -1.64
CA ILE A 153 40.66 20.94 -1.48
C ILE A 153 40.08 19.96 -0.46
N ALA A 154 39.09 20.39 0.33
CA ALA A 154 38.35 19.53 1.26
C ALA A 154 37.90 18.22 0.59
N ALA A 155 38.16 17.09 1.25
CA ALA A 155 37.73 15.77 0.81
C ALA A 155 36.25 15.76 0.39
N GLN A 156 35.99 15.46 -0.88
CA GLN A 156 34.63 15.38 -1.42
C GLN A 156 34.11 13.95 -1.39
N HIS A 157 32.97 13.76 -0.75
CA HIS A 157 32.26 12.49 -0.67
C HIS A 157 31.46 12.28 -1.96
N LEU A 158 31.44 11.06 -2.46
CA LEU A 158 30.60 10.70 -3.60
C LEU A 158 29.24 10.20 -3.12
N ASN A 159 28.20 10.68 -3.79
CA ASN A 159 26.88 10.07 -3.75
C ASN A 159 26.83 8.98 -4.82
N MET A 160 26.67 7.73 -4.41
CA MET A 160 26.59 6.57 -5.30
C MET A 160 25.14 6.27 -5.71
N THR A 161 24.19 7.15 -5.44
CA THR A 161 22.78 7.01 -5.85
C THR A 161 22.42 8.11 -6.84
N SER A 162 21.50 7.83 -7.77
CA SER A 162 20.86 8.87 -8.58
C SER A 162 20.06 9.77 -7.64
N PRO A 163 20.37 11.08 -7.53
CA PRO A 163 19.72 11.95 -6.57
C PRO A 163 18.31 12.37 -6.97
N TYR A 164 17.79 11.93 -8.12
CA TYR A 164 16.42 12.22 -8.52
C TYR A 164 15.40 11.41 -7.70
N VAL A 165 14.18 11.94 -7.61
CA VAL A 165 13.03 11.20 -7.06
C VAL A 165 12.53 10.22 -8.14
N ASP A 166 13.34 9.21 -8.47
CA ASP A 166 13.21 8.37 -9.68
C ASP A 166 12.99 6.87 -9.41
N GLN A 167 12.70 6.52 -8.15
CA GLN A 167 12.57 5.14 -7.69
C GLN A 167 13.79 4.25 -7.98
N ASN A 168 15.01 4.79 -7.96
CA ASN A 168 16.19 3.93 -7.97
C ASN A 168 16.22 2.90 -6.81
N GLN A 169 15.40 3.07 -5.77
CA GLN A 169 15.16 2.06 -4.73
C GLN A 169 14.50 0.78 -5.28
N ALA A 170 13.70 0.88 -6.35
CA ALA A 170 13.08 -0.24 -7.04
C ALA A 170 13.92 -0.71 -8.24
N TYR A 171 14.50 0.22 -9.00
CA TYR A 171 15.15 -0.07 -10.29
C TYR A 171 16.68 -0.10 -10.25
N GLY A 172 17.31 0.41 -9.19
CA GLY A 172 18.75 0.60 -9.09
C GLY A 172 19.21 1.92 -9.71
N SER A 173 20.40 2.39 -9.32
CA SER A 173 21.03 3.59 -9.88
C SER A 173 22.03 3.28 -11.02
N HIS A 174 21.91 2.11 -11.66
CA HIS A 174 22.76 1.67 -12.75
C HIS A 174 22.05 0.61 -13.59
N GLU A 175 22.14 0.71 -14.92
CA GLU A 175 21.41 -0.17 -15.87
C GLU A 175 21.66 -1.66 -15.63
N ALA A 176 22.92 -2.06 -15.34
CA ALA A 176 23.22 -3.46 -15.02
C ALA A 176 22.41 -3.99 -13.81
N VAL A 177 22.20 -3.16 -12.79
CA VAL A 177 21.36 -3.52 -11.63
C VAL A 177 19.89 -3.58 -12.05
N THR A 178 19.43 -2.62 -12.86
CA THR A 178 18.07 -2.62 -13.42
C THR A 178 17.80 -3.90 -14.23
N ASP A 179 18.75 -4.32 -15.05
CA ASP A 179 18.66 -5.53 -15.86
C ASP A 179 18.59 -6.80 -15.01
N LEU A 180 19.34 -6.84 -13.92
CA LEU A 180 19.33 -7.96 -12.97
C LEU A 180 18.00 -8.07 -12.22
N LEU A 181 17.38 -6.94 -11.89
CA LEU A 181 16.13 -6.87 -11.14
C LEU A 181 14.89 -7.15 -11.99
N ARG A 182 15.01 -7.08 -13.32
CA ARG A 182 13.97 -7.50 -14.26
C ARG A 182 13.91 -9.02 -14.39
N LYS A 183 12.72 -9.56 -14.59
CA LYS A 183 12.53 -11.00 -14.78
C LYS A 183 13.03 -11.44 -16.15
N TRP A 184 13.88 -12.46 -16.17
CA TRP A 184 14.36 -13.14 -17.35
C TRP A 184 13.72 -14.52 -17.51
N GLU A 185 13.35 -14.87 -18.73
CA GLU A 185 12.74 -16.15 -19.06
C GLU A 185 13.42 -16.80 -20.27
N THR A 186 13.30 -18.12 -20.39
CA THR A 186 13.71 -18.85 -21.60
C THR A 186 12.49 -19.07 -22.49
N GLY A 187 12.43 -18.36 -23.60
CA GLY A 187 11.39 -18.51 -24.61
C GLY A 187 11.81 -19.39 -25.79
N PRO A 188 10.88 -19.70 -26.72
CA PRO A 188 11.16 -20.50 -27.92
C PRO A 188 12.23 -19.91 -28.84
N SER A 189 12.44 -18.60 -28.79
CA SER A 189 13.41 -17.85 -29.61
C SER A 189 14.69 -17.47 -28.85
N GLY A 190 14.89 -18.00 -27.64
CA GLY A 190 16.00 -17.63 -26.76
C GLY A 190 15.51 -16.92 -25.51
N LYS A 191 16.44 -16.30 -24.79
CA LYS A 191 16.12 -15.57 -23.55
C LYS A 191 15.34 -14.31 -23.86
N VAL A 192 14.40 -14.00 -22.99
CA VAL A 192 13.61 -12.78 -23.03
C VAL A 192 13.75 -12.09 -21.69
N GLN A 193 14.16 -10.83 -21.71
CA GLN A 193 14.01 -9.94 -20.58
C GLN A 193 12.59 -9.37 -20.65
N THR A 194 11.80 -9.64 -19.62
CA THR A 194 10.39 -9.27 -19.61
C THR A 194 10.20 -7.82 -19.17
N ALA A 195 8.95 -7.35 -19.28
CA ALA A 195 8.51 -6.07 -18.78
C ALA A 195 8.39 -6.03 -17.25
N TYR A 196 8.43 -7.17 -16.57
CA TYR A 196 8.16 -7.27 -15.15
C TYR A 196 9.45 -7.17 -14.33
N LEU A 197 9.35 -6.54 -13.16
CA LEU A 197 10.32 -6.74 -12.09
C LEU A 197 10.20 -8.17 -11.57
N LEU A 198 11.35 -8.79 -11.28
CA LEU A 198 11.41 -10.13 -10.72
C LEU A 198 10.70 -10.16 -9.37
N THR A 199 9.91 -11.19 -9.15
CA THR A 199 9.17 -11.40 -7.90
C THR A 199 9.72 -12.60 -7.13
N GLY A 200 9.51 -12.62 -5.82
CA GLY A 200 9.81 -13.73 -4.95
C GLY A 200 8.58 -14.58 -4.63
N ASP A 201 8.65 -15.25 -3.48
CA ASP A 201 7.57 -16.10 -2.96
C ASP A 201 6.26 -15.32 -2.75
N ILE A 202 5.13 -16.02 -2.83
CA ILE A 202 3.81 -15.50 -2.46
C ILE A 202 3.69 -15.42 -0.92
N ASP A 203 3.20 -14.29 -0.41
CA ASP A 203 2.94 -14.09 1.02
C ASP A 203 1.56 -14.61 1.46
N GLY A 204 1.26 -14.52 2.76
CA GLY A 204 -0.01 -14.95 3.33
C GLY A 204 -1.25 -14.16 2.86
N SER A 205 -1.06 -13.09 2.07
CA SER A 205 -2.13 -12.35 1.40
C SER A 205 -2.38 -12.81 -0.04
N GLY A 206 -1.60 -13.77 -0.55
CA GLY A 206 -1.65 -14.22 -1.94
C GLY A 206 -0.85 -13.35 -2.91
N ARG A 207 -0.05 -12.38 -2.44
CA ARG A 207 0.71 -11.48 -3.30
C ARG A 207 2.20 -11.77 -3.26
N ALA A 208 2.89 -11.57 -4.37
CA ALA A 208 4.31 -11.84 -4.45
C ALA A 208 5.14 -10.85 -3.62
N LEU A 209 6.12 -11.35 -2.89
CA LEU A 209 7.13 -10.55 -2.20
C LEU A 209 8.21 -10.09 -3.19
N LEU A 210 9.12 -9.24 -2.71
CA LEU A 210 10.38 -8.96 -3.40
C LEU A 210 11.16 -10.26 -3.67
N PRO A 211 12.00 -10.29 -4.72
CA PRO A 211 12.85 -11.44 -4.97
C PRO A 211 13.89 -11.54 -3.87
N THR A 212 14.14 -12.76 -3.42
CA THR A 212 15.28 -13.03 -2.54
C THR A 212 16.56 -13.21 -3.34
N LEU A 213 17.71 -13.22 -2.67
CA LEU A 213 18.99 -13.50 -3.32
C LEU A 213 18.99 -14.84 -4.08
N ASN A 214 18.28 -15.86 -3.60
CA ASN A 214 18.12 -17.11 -4.34
C ASN A 214 17.39 -16.90 -5.68
N HIS A 215 16.29 -16.14 -5.66
CA HIS A 215 15.56 -15.78 -6.88
C HIS A 215 16.46 -14.99 -7.85
N ILE A 216 17.23 -14.03 -7.34
CA ILE A 216 18.19 -13.26 -8.15
C ILE A 216 19.27 -14.16 -8.76
N ARG A 217 19.81 -15.13 -7.99
CA ARG A 217 20.80 -16.09 -8.51
C ARG A 217 20.21 -16.95 -9.62
N GLU A 218 18.96 -17.38 -9.50
CA GLU A 218 18.26 -18.14 -10.55
C GLU A 218 18.02 -17.29 -11.79
N ASN A 219 17.54 -16.06 -11.62
CA ASN A 219 17.35 -15.09 -12.69
C ASN A 219 18.67 -14.78 -13.42
N TYR A 220 19.76 -14.59 -12.66
CA TYR A 220 21.10 -14.34 -13.19
C TYR A 220 21.63 -15.52 -14.03
N ARG A 221 21.38 -16.77 -13.61
CA ARG A 221 21.75 -17.95 -14.43
C ARG A 221 21.02 -17.95 -15.77
N ILE A 222 19.74 -17.56 -15.79
CA ILE A 222 19.00 -17.42 -17.05
C ILE A 222 19.66 -16.33 -17.89
N MET A 223 19.80 -15.12 -17.34
CA MET A 223 20.43 -13.96 -18.00
C MET A 223 21.79 -14.29 -18.63
N THR A 224 22.62 -15.10 -17.95
CA THR A 224 24.04 -15.32 -18.31
C THR A 224 24.39 -16.68 -18.92
N ASP A 225 23.40 -17.54 -19.21
CA ASP A 225 23.63 -18.92 -19.70
C ASP A 225 24.36 -19.81 -18.68
N GLY A 226 23.98 -19.66 -17.41
CA GLY A 226 24.42 -20.52 -16.32
C GLY A 226 25.64 -20.03 -15.54
N GLN A 227 25.99 -18.74 -15.62
CA GLN A 227 26.95 -18.18 -14.67
C GLN A 227 26.32 -18.03 -13.28
N GLU A 228 27.16 -18.08 -12.25
CA GLU A 228 26.77 -17.90 -10.87
C GLU A 228 27.12 -16.48 -10.42
N LEU A 229 26.19 -15.86 -9.68
CA LEU A 229 26.47 -14.61 -8.96
C LEU A 229 27.47 -14.89 -7.82
N THR A 230 28.50 -14.06 -7.70
CA THR A 230 29.59 -14.25 -6.74
C THR A 230 29.44 -13.35 -5.50
N SER A 231 30.23 -13.62 -4.46
CA SER A 231 30.24 -12.77 -3.26
C SER A 231 30.81 -11.37 -3.51
N GLU A 232 31.60 -11.17 -4.57
CA GLU A 232 32.12 -9.85 -4.97
C GLU A 232 31.00 -8.99 -5.56
N ASP A 233 30.15 -9.60 -6.40
CA ASP A 233 28.98 -8.98 -7.03
C ASP A 233 27.97 -8.45 -6.00
N ILE A 234 27.86 -9.10 -4.84
CA ILE A 234 26.97 -8.64 -3.77
C ILE A 234 27.39 -7.29 -3.21
N SER A 235 28.69 -7.07 -3.02
CA SER A 235 29.24 -5.80 -2.50
C SER A 235 29.39 -4.73 -3.56
N ASN A 236 29.48 -5.12 -4.83
CA ASN A 236 29.73 -4.24 -5.95
C ASN A 236 29.33 -4.99 -7.24
N PHE A 237 28.09 -4.81 -7.69
CA PHE A 237 27.59 -5.57 -8.82
C PHE A 237 28.32 -5.15 -10.10
N ASP A 238 29.06 -6.08 -10.72
CA ASP A 238 29.82 -5.88 -11.96
C ASP A 238 30.71 -4.62 -11.97
N GLY A 239 31.30 -4.28 -10.81
CA GLY A 239 32.21 -3.13 -10.70
C GLY A 239 31.53 -1.76 -10.71
N THR A 240 30.20 -1.69 -10.67
CA THR A 240 29.41 -0.46 -10.80
C THR A 240 29.47 0.48 -9.59
N GLY A 241 29.88 -0.04 -8.43
CA GLY A 241 29.87 0.64 -7.13
C GLY A 241 28.53 0.52 -6.38
N HIS A 242 27.52 -0.10 -6.99
CA HIS A 242 26.22 -0.35 -6.38
C HIS A 242 26.15 -1.79 -5.87
N ALA A 243 25.92 -1.95 -4.58
CA ALA A 243 25.80 -3.26 -3.99
C ALA A 243 24.35 -3.75 -4.04
N LEU A 244 24.17 -5.05 -4.26
CA LEU A 244 22.85 -5.70 -4.22
C LEU A 244 22.35 -5.91 -2.78
N LEU A 245 23.27 -6.09 -1.84
CA LEU A 245 23.01 -6.21 -0.41
C LEU A 245 24.18 -5.55 0.35
N LEU A 246 23.90 -4.64 1.30
CA LEU A 246 24.96 -3.93 2.01
C LEU A 246 24.98 -4.08 3.54
N ASP A 247 26.19 -4.40 4.00
CA ASP A 247 26.97 -3.93 5.16
C ASP A 247 26.50 -4.07 6.60
N PHE A 248 25.26 -4.48 6.83
CA PHE A 248 24.80 -4.92 8.13
C PHE A 248 24.34 -6.37 8.07
N THR A 249 25.02 -7.20 7.29
CA THR A 249 24.84 -8.64 7.38
C THR A 249 25.17 -9.05 8.82
N PRO A 250 24.24 -9.67 9.55
CA PRO A 250 24.44 -9.89 10.95
C PRO A 250 25.63 -10.81 11.20
N SER A 251 26.43 -10.49 12.23
CA SER A 251 27.65 -11.20 12.62
C SER A 251 27.45 -12.70 12.94
N TYR A 252 26.21 -13.18 13.04
CA TYR A 252 25.88 -14.60 13.16
C TYR A 252 26.05 -15.40 11.86
N VAL A 253 26.11 -14.75 10.70
CA VAL A 253 26.69 -15.35 9.49
C VAL A 253 28.20 -15.26 9.68
N ASN A 254 28.81 -16.29 10.30
CA ASN A 254 30.23 -16.40 10.70
C ASN A 254 31.27 -15.78 9.73
N ASN A 255 31.35 -14.46 9.62
CA ASN A 255 32.15 -13.79 8.61
C ASN A 255 33.26 -12.99 9.27
N ASN A 256 34.45 -13.57 9.17
CA ASN A 256 35.67 -12.80 9.05
C ASN A 256 35.58 -12.01 7.72
N PRO A 257 35.65 -10.66 7.73
CA PRO A 257 35.63 -9.83 6.51
C PRO A 257 36.70 -10.20 5.47
N ALA A 258 37.69 -11.01 5.84
CA ALA A 258 38.73 -11.50 4.94
C ALA A 258 38.28 -12.64 3.99
N ASN A 259 37.07 -13.23 4.15
CA ASN A 259 36.69 -14.49 3.47
C ASN A 259 35.38 -14.45 2.63
N GLY A 260 34.76 -13.29 2.40
CA GLY A 260 33.57 -13.16 1.53
C GLY A 260 32.24 -13.58 2.17
N TYR A 261 31.12 -13.23 1.51
CA TYR A 261 29.75 -13.57 1.93
C TYR A 261 29.39 -15.05 1.65
N ASP A 262 28.75 -15.72 2.62
CA ASP A 262 28.18 -17.06 2.44
C ASP A 262 26.77 -16.94 1.82
N LEU A 263 26.72 -16.99 0.49
CA LEU A 263 25.51 -16.74 -0.29
C LEU A 263 24.39 -17.75 -0.01
N ASP A 264 24.73 -19.00 0.33
CA ASP A 264 23.73 -20.03 0.61
C ASP A 264 23.01 -19.74 1.93
N LYS A 265 23.71 -19.16 2.91
CA LYS A 265 23.07 -18.67 4.16
C LYS A 265 22.27 -17.39 3.96
N MET A 266 22.64 -16.58 2.96
CA MET A 266 21.99 -15.29 2.68
C MET A 266 20.89 -15.37 1.62
N GLY A 267 20.65 -16.55 1.03
CA GLY A 267 19.69 -16.75 -0.06
C GLY A 267 18.25 -16.28 0.21
N HIS A 268 17.90 -16.05 1.47
CA HIS A 268 16.58 -15.59 1.92
C HIS A 268 16.46 -14.05 2.09
N TYR A 269 17.55 -13.30 1.93
CA TYR A 269 17.51 -11.83 1.99
C TYR A 269 16.89 -11.28 0.71
N PHE A 270 16.05 -10.25 0.84
CA PHE A 270 15.41 -9.61 -0.30
C PHE A 270 16.39 -8.73 -1.07
N VAL A 271 16.19 -8.58 -2.38
CA VAL A 271 17.04 -7.77 -3.26
C VAL A 271 16.15 -6.82 -4.06
N ALA A 272 16.55 -5.56 -4.16
CA ALA A 272 15.90 -4.51 -4.93
C ALA A 272 16.97 -3.50 -5.39
N GLY A 273 16.55 -2.34 -5.88
CA GLY A 273 17.44 -1.30 -6.40
C GLY A 273 18.38 -0.66 -5.37
N ASP A 274 17.97 -0.63 -4.09
CA ASP A 274 18.80 -0.15 -2.98
C ASP A 274 19.27 -1.30 -2.07
N GLY A 275 20.58 -1.44 -1.90
CA GLY A 275 21.17 -2.53 -1.11
C GLY A 275 20.91 -2.46 0.40
N ARG A 276 20.29 -1.38 0.91
CA ARG A 276 19.95 -1.18 2.33
C ARG A 276 18.49 -1.56 2.63
N LEU A 277 17.70 -2.03 1.66
CA LEU A 277 16.27 -2.36 1.83
C LEU A 277 15.93 -3.30 3.01
N ASN A 278 16.88 -4.15 3.42
CA ASN A 278 16.70 -5.12 4.52
C ASN A 278 17.04 -4.51 5.89
N GLU A 279 17.37 -3.21 5.98
CA GLU A 279 17.75 -2.57 7.23
C GLU A 279 16.69 -2.79 8.31
N ASN A 280 15.41 -2.64 7.97
CA ASN A 280 14.28 -3.02 8.82
C ASN A 280 13.09 -3.54 8.00
N VAL A 281 12.20 -4.28 8.66
CA VAL A 281 11.02 -4.90 8.02
C VAL A 281 10.04 -3.89 7.41
N MET A 282 9.91 -2.68 7.95
CA MET A 282 9.00 -1.68 7.39
C MET A 282 9.55 -1.12 6.08
N LEU A 283 10.85 -0.88 6.01
CA LEU A 283 11.51 -0.47 4.78
C LEU A 283 11.33 -1.53 3.68
N THR A 284 11.60 -2.79 3.99
CA THR A 284 11.35 -3.91 3.05
C THR A 284 9.89 -3.97 2.57
N SER A 285 8.94 -3.67 3.47
CA SER A 285 7.50 -3.62 3.14
C SER A 285 7.21 -2.50 2.12
N ILE A 286 7.75 -1.30 2.30
CA ILE A 286 7.57 -0.17 1.36
C ILE A 286 8.21 -0.47 0.00
N HIS A 287 9.42 -1.05 -0.03
CA HIS A 287 10.01 -1.52 -1.29
C HIS A 287 9.11 -2.50 -2.02
N THR A 288 8.45 -3.41 -1.29
CA THR A 288 7.54 -4.39 -1.88
C THR A 288 6.33 -3.72 -2.51
N ILE A 289 5.76 -2.68 -1.89
CA ILE A 289 4.63 -1.91 -2.45
C ILE A 289 5.00 -1.31 -3.80
N TRP A 290 6.14 -0.63 -3.90
CA TRP A 290 6.53 0.03 -5.15
C TRP A 290 6.95 -0.95 -6.27
N ALA A 291 7.55 -2.09 -5.91
CA ALA A 291 7.84 -3.15 -6.88
C ALA A 291 6.57 -3.83 -7.41
N ARG A 292 5.58 -4.09 -6.53
CA ARG A 292 4.25 -4.59 -6.94
C ARG A 292 3.55 -3.57 -7.85
N ASN A 293 3.66 -2.29 -7.53
CA ASN A 293 3.00 -1.23 -8.28
C ASN A 293 3.54 -1.11 -9.72
N HIS A 294 4.84 -1.35 -9.93
CA HIS A 294 5.40 -1.46 -11.29
C HIS A 294 4.71 -2.58 -12.07
N ASN A 295 4.67 -3.80 -11.52
CA ASN A 295 4.10 -4.96 -12.19
C ASN A 295 2.60 -4.78 -12.45
N PHE A 296 1.87 -4.14 -11.53
CA PHE A 296 0.48 -3.72 -11.74
C PHE A 296 0.34 -2.85 -13.01
N TRP A 297 1.22 -1.86 -13.18
CA TRP A 297 1.19 -0.99 -14.37
C TRP A 297 1.55 -1.73 -15.66
N VAL A 298 2.46 -2.69 -15.61
CA VAL A 298 2.74 -3.57 -16.75
C VAL A 298 1.47 -4.29 -17.18
N ASP A 299 0.73 -4.88 -16.23
CA ASP A 299 -0.51 -5.60 -16.53
C ASP A 299 -1.59 -4.68 -17.12
N VAL A 300 -1.80 -3.51 -16.51
CA VAL A 300 -2.76 -2.50 -17.03
C VAL A 300 -2.40 -2.09 -18.46
N LEU A 301 -1.14 -1.80 -18.74
CA LEU A 301 -0.72 -1.38 -20.07
C LEU A 301 -0.85 -2.52 -21.10
N LYS A 302 -0.51 -3.75 -20.73
CA LYS A 302 -0.70 -4.93 -21.60
C LYS A 302 -2.17 -5.16 -21.91
N GLU A 303 -3.06 -5.07 -20.91
CA GLU A 303 -4.50 -5.19 -21.09
C GLU A 303 -5.03 -4.11 -22.03
N ARG A 304 -4.74 -2.84 -21.73
CA ARG A 304 -5.27 -1.67 -22.45
C ARG A 304 -4.80 -1.57 -23.89
N THR A 305 -3.64 -2.14 -24.21
CA THR A 305 -3.06 -2.09 -25.56
C THR A 305 -3.28 -3.39 -26.34
N GLY A 306 -3.86 -4.42 -25.72
CA GLY A 306 -4.01 -5.76 -26.30
C GLY A 306 -2.66 -6.45 -26.54
N ASN A 307 -1.71 -6.26 -25.61
CA ASN A 307 -0.37 -6.81 -25.62
C ASN A 307 0.45 -6.56 -26.92
N LYS A 308 0.34 -5.36 -27.51
CA LYS A 308 0.94 -5.03 -28.81
C LYS A 308 2.34 -4.41 -28.77
N TRP A 309 2.80 -3.94 -27.61
CA TRP A 309 4.13 -3.36 -27.45
C TRP A 309 5.19 -4.42 -27.14
N THR A 310 6.45 -4.05 -27.27
CA THR A 310 7.59 -4.87 -26.84
C THR A 310 7.71 -4.89 -25.30
N GLU A 311 8.37 -5.91 -24.74
CA GLU A 311 8.62 -5.98 -23.30
C GLU A 311 9.40 -4.77 -22.77
N GLU A 312 10.30 -4.20 -23.58
CA GLU A 312 11.02 -2.97 -23.24
C GLU A 312 10.11 -1.75 -23.23
N GLU A 313 9.21 -1.64 -24.21
CA GLU A 313 8.24 -0.55 -24.24
C GLU A 313 7.30 -0.57 -23.03
N TYR A 314 6.84 -1.75 -22.61
CA TYR A 314 6.05 -1.89 -21.38
C TYR A 314 6.84 -1.57 -20.12
N PHE A 315 8.08 -2.08 -19.99
CA PHE A 315 8.91 -1.82 -18.83
C PHE A 315 9.11 -0.31 -18.62
N GLN A 316 9.51 0.40 -19.67
CA GLN A 316 9.78 1.83 -19.59
C GLN A 316 8.51 2.64 -19.35
N ALA A 317 7.40 2.31 -20.01
CA ALA A 317 6.12 2.98 -19.78
C ALA A 317 5.61 2.76 -18.33
N ALA A 318 5.66 1.53 -17.82
CA ALA A 318 5.29 1.23 -16.44
C ALA A 318 6.22 1.91 -15.42
N LYS A 319 7.53 1.97 -15.71
CA LYS A 319 8.52 2.73 -14.91
C LYS A 319 8.15 4.22 -14.86
N ILE A 320 7.81 4.85 -15.98
CA ILE A 320 7.41 6.27 -16.04
C ILE A 320 6.19 6.52 -15.13
N VAL A 321 5.13 5.72 -15.26
CA VAL A 321 3.91 5.91 -14.47
C VAL A 321 4.15 5.64 -12.97
N ASN A 322 4.89 4.58 -12.63
CA ASN A 322 5.21 4.25 -11.25
C ASN A 322 6.08 5.36 -10.58
N VAL A 323 7.04 5.91 -11.31
CA VAL A 323 7.86 7.05 -10.85
C VAL A 323 7.01 8.31 -10.69
N ALA A 324 6.09 8.59 -11.62
CA ALA A 324 5.20 9.73 -11.53
C ALA A 324 4.31 9.69 -10.28
N GLU A 325 3.71 8.54 -9.97
CA GLU A 325 2.95 8.33 -8.73
C GLU A 325 3.82 8.56 -7.49
N TYR A 326 5.06 8.09 -7.49
CA TYR A 326 6.01 8.30 -6.39
C TYR A 326 6.42 9.76 -6.21
N GLN A 327 6.76 10.46 -7.29
CA GLN A 327 7.07 11.88 -7.25
C GLN A 327 5.88 12.66 -6.68
N ARG A 328 4.66 12.39 -7.15
CA ARG A 328 3.45 13.03 -6.62
C ARG A 328 3.31 12.80 -5.12
N VAL A 329 3.45 11.56 -4.63
CA VAL A 329 3.39 11.26 -3.18
C VAL A 329 4.46 12.03 -2.40
N VAL A 330 5.69 12.09 -2.89
CA VAL A 330 6.79 12.81 -2.25
C VAL A 330 6.51 14.30 -2.13
N PHE A 331 6.16 14.95 -3.24
CA PHE A 331 6.07 16.41 -3.30
C PHE A 331 4.73 16.97 -2.81
N THR A 332 3.67 16.15 -2.71
CA THR A 332 2.33 16.62 -2.30
C THR A 332 1.82 16.04 -0.98
N GLU A 333 2.25 14.86 -0.55
CA GLU A 333 1.80 14.27 0.73
C GLU A 333 2.90 14.24 1.77
N PHE A 334 4.08 13.74 1.38
CA PHE A 334 5.21 13.60 2.30
C PHE A 334 5.78 14.97 2.69
N ALA A 335 6.03 15.85 1.72
CA ALA A 335 6.50 17.20 1.98
C ALA A 335 5.49 18.02 2.83
N ASP A 336 4.19 17.84 2.57
CA ASP A 336 3.10 18.41 3.38
C ASP A 336 3.17 17.94 4.84
N ALA A 337 3.26 16.63 5.06
CA ALA A 337 3.34 16.06 6.39
C ALA A 337 4.63 16.44 7.15
N MET A 338 5.74 16.66 6.45
CA MET A 338 7.04 16.98 7.04
C MET A 338 7.26 18.48 7.29
N ALA A 339 6.98 19.33 6.31
CA ALA A 339 7.33 20.75 6.34
C ALA A 339 6.11 21.70 6.30
N GLY A 340 4.90 21.16 6.23
CA GLY A 340 3.68 21.95 6.02
C GLY A 340 3.47 22.33 4.55
N GLY A 341 4.18 21.66 3.65
CA GLY A 341 4.02 21.72 2.21
C GLY A 341 5.01 22.60 1.48
N ILE A 342 4.96 22.50 0.15
CA ILE A 342 5.78 23.25 -0.80
C ILE A 342 4.96 24.44 -1.37
N ASP A 343 3.75 24.73 -0.86
CA ASP A 343 2.81 25.72 -1.42
C ASP A 343 3.33 27.18 -1.30
N PRO A 344 3.18 28.03 -2.34
CA PRO A 344 3.80 29.36 -2.46
C PRO A 344 3.06 30.43 -1.66
N GLY A 345 3.11 30.32 -0.34
CA GLY A 345 2.94 31.46 0.54
C GLY A 345 4.09 32.48 0.39
N GLU A 346 4.25 33.41 1.33
CA GLU A 346 5.26 34.50 1.32
C GLU A 346 6.75 34.05 1.21
N GLU A 347 7.05 32.77 0.95
CA GLU A 347 8.39 32.16 0.93
C GLU A 347 8.79 31.45 -0.39
N GLU A 348 8.05 31.57 -1.51
CA GLU A 348 8.42 31.08 -2.87
C GLU A 348 8.92 29.62 -2.95
N HIS A 349 8.04 28.67 -2.64
CA HIS A 349 8.27 27.23 -2.90
C HIS A 349 7.22 26.73 -3.91
N GLY A 350 7.56 25.76 -4.76
CA GLY A 350 6.64 25.13 -5.72
C GLY A 350 7.25 24.89 -7.10
N PHE A 351 6.59 24.10 -7.93
CA PHE A 351 7.07 23.78 -9.28
C PHE A 351 6.54 24.79 -10.30
N ASP A 352 7.45 25.57 -10.89
CA ASP A 352 7.16 26.57 -11.93
C ASP A 352 7.57 26.12 -13.35
N GLY A 353 7.97 24.85 -13.49
CA GLY A 353 8.50 24.25 -14.73
C GLY A 353 9.99 23.92 -14.63
N TYR A 354 10.45 23.03 -15.51
CA TYR A 354 11.87 22.64 -15.53
C TYR A 354 12.83 23.82 -15.81
N ASP A 355 13.76 24.07 -14.89
CA ASP A 355 14.86 25.04 -15.01
C ASP A 355 16.21 24.31 -15.25
N PRO A 356 16.76 24.35 -16.48
CA PRO A 356 18.03 23.69 -16.81
C PRO A 356 19.26 24.36 -16.17
N THR A 357 19.09 25.47 -15.43
CA THR A 357 20.17 26.15 -14.70
C THR A 357 20.32 25.68 -13.25
N VAL A 358 19.38 24.87 -12.77
CA VAL A 358 19.38 24.31 -11.41
C VAL A 358 20.23 23.03 -11.35
N ASP A 359 21.09 22.96 -10.32
CA ASP A 359 21.86 21.75 -9.99
C ASP A 359 21.11 20.93 -8.92
N VAL A 360 20.57 19.79 -9.33
CA VAL A 360 19.78 18.90 -8.47
C VAL A 360 20.59 18.15 -7.42
N SER A 361 21.92 18.14 -7.55
CA SER A 361 22.80 17.30 -6.74
C SER A 361 22.52 17.47 -5.23
N ILE A 362 22.59 16.37 -4.46
CA ILE A 362 22.29 16.44 -3.04
C ILE A 362 23.33 17.28 -2.30
N SER A 363 22.86 18.16 -1.41
CA SER A 363 23.76 18.93 -0.55
C SER A 363 24.28 18.13 0.64
N ALA A 364 25.52 18.39 1.04
CA ALA A 364 26.13 17.76 2.20
C ALA A 364 25.36 18.09 3.50
N GLU A 365 24.83 19.32 3.63
CA GLU A 365 24.01 19.74 4.75
C GLU A 365 22.72 18.91 4.87
N PHE A 366 22.10 18.59 3.73
CA PHE A 366 20.91 17.74 3.67
C PHE A 366 21.22 16.29 4.08
N ALA A 367 22.08 15.60 3.33
CA ALA A 367 22.34 14.16 3.48
C ALA A 367 23.07 13.80 4.78
N HIS A 368 24.03 14.63 5.20
CA HIS A 368 24.90 14.28 6.32
C HIS A 368 24.40 14.78 7.67
N VAL A 369 23.42 15.69 7.68
CA VAL A 369 22.92 16.29 8.92
C VAL A 369 21.41 16.50 8.93
N ALA A 370 20.84 17.34 8.06
CA ALA A 370 19.47 17.81 8.24
C ALA A 370 18.47 16.65 8.11
N TYR A 371 18.52 15.88 7.02
CA TYR A 371 17.55 14.79 6.76
C TYR A 371 17.61 13.66 7.80
N ARG A 372 18.70 13.59 8.58
CA ARG A 372 18.88 12.65 9.68
C ARG A 372 18.02 12.96 10.90
N PHE A 373 17.12 13.95 10.84
CA PHE A 373 16.06 14.14 11.82
C PHE A 373 15.20 12.87 11.97
N GLY A 374 15.08 12.04 10.92
CA GLY A 374 14.29 10.81 10.93
C GLY A 374 14.70 9.81 12.02
N HIS A 375 15.97 9.86 12.46
CA HIS A 375 16.47 9.00 13.54
C HIS A 375 15.88 9.34 14.92
N SER A 376 15.35 10.53 15.12
CA SER A 376 14.62 10.92 16.35
C SER A 376 13.17 10.45 16.31
N MET A 377 12.58 10.27 15.12
CA MET A 377 11.18 9.92 14.96
C MET A 377 10.86 8.44 15.28
N LEU A 378 11.84 7.54 15.21
CA LEU A 378 11.61 6.10 15.37
C LEU A 378 11.16 5.74 16.79
N ASN A 379 10.14 4.89 16.90
CA ASN A 379 9.69 4.30 18.16
C ASN A 379 10.63 3.16 18.60
N GLU A 380 10.68 2.85 19.92
CA GLU A 380 11.41 1.68 20.45
C GLU A 380 10.86 0.34 19.92
N THR A 381 9.66 0.36 19.34
CA THR A 381 8.98 -0.79 18.74
C THR A 381 8.38 -0.47 17.39
N VAL A 382 8.38 -1.46 16.48
CA VAL A 382 7.56 -1.47 15.27
C VAL A 382 6.21 -2.11 15.60
N SER A 383 5.13 -1.36 15.39
CA SER A 383 3.77 -1.87 15.64
C SER A 383 3.23 -2.59 14.41
N TYR A 384 2.44 -3.63 14.63
CA TYR A 384 1.69 -4.35 13.60
C TYR A 384 0.26 -4.60 14.09
N LYS A 385 -0.70 -4.73 13.18
CA LYS A 385 -2.09 -5.07 13.51
C LYS A 385 -2.37 -6.50 13.06
N GLY A 386 -2.53 -7.42 14.01
CA GLY A 386 -2.79 -8.83 13.72
C GLY A 386 -4.13 -9.07 13.01
N ALA A 387 -4.31 -10.28 12.48
CA ALA A 387 -5.55 -10.69 11.81
C ALA A 387 -6.79 -10.67 12.72
N ASP A 388 -6.58 -10.75 14.04
CA ASP A 388 -7.60 -10.57 15.08
C ASP A 388 -7.98 -9.10 15.32
N GLY A 389 -7.34 -8.17 14.60
CA GLY A 389 -7.49 -6.73 14.75
C GLY A 389 -6.73 -6.14 15.92
N ILE A 390 -5.96 -6.93 16.68
CA ILE A 390 -5.24 -6.50 17.87
C ILE A 390 -3.86 -5.95 17.48
N MET A 391 -3.48 -4.84 18.12
CA MET A 391 -2.14 -4.27 17.95
C MET A 391 -1.09 -5.12 18.68
N GLY A 392 -0.08 -5.57 17.93
CA GLY A 392 1.13 -6.18 18.44
C GLY A 392 2.36 -5.30 18.22
N GLN A 393 3.47 -5.67 18.84
CA GLN A 393 4.73 -4.93 18.76
C GLN A 393 5.90 -5.88 18.56
N LEU A 394 6.82 -5.49 17.68
CA LEU A 394 8.18 -6.01 17.59
C LEU A 394 9.11 -4.96 18.20
N SER A 395 10.10 -5.36 19.00
CA SER A 395 11.14 -4.38 19.37
C SER A 395 11.87 -3.92 18.10
N LEU A 396 12.32 -2.67 18.07
CA LEU A 396 13.02 -2.14 16.91
C LEU A 396 14.28 -2.97 16.60
N VAL A 397 14.96 -3.47 17.64
CA VAL A 397 16.10 -4.41 17.52
C VAL A 397 15.70 -5.72 16.83
N GLN A 398 14.51 -6.26 17.08
CA GLN A 398 14.02 -7.47 16.40
C GLN A 398 13.61 -7.23 14.95
N ALA A 399 13.20 -5.99 14.65
CA ALA A 399 12.80 -5.55 13.32
C ALA A 399 14.00 -5.25 12.41
N PHE A 400 15.17 -4.96 12.96
CA PHE A 400 16.38 -4.72 12.18
C PHE A 400 16.95 -6.00 11.56
N LEU A 401 17.30 -5.92 10.27
CA LEU A 401 18.12 -6.92 9.56
C LEU A 401 17.56 -8.34 9.62
N ASN A 402 16.22 -8.43 9.70
CA ASN A 402 15.52 -9.67 9.93
C ASN A 402 14.41 -9.88 8.89
N PRO A 403 14.77 -10.08 7.60
CA PRO A 403 13.78 -10.23 6.52
C PRO A 403 12.81 -11.41 6.76
N GLY A 404 13.19 -12.42 7.55
CA GLY A 404 12.29 -13.51 7.94
C GLY A 404 11.04 -13.04 8.68
N LYS A 405 11.08 -11.90 9.37
CA LYS A 405 9.92 -11.33 10.06
C LYS A 405 8.81 -10.87 9.12
N ILE A 406 9.13 -10.56 7.86
CA ILE A 406 8.12 -10.25 6.83
C ILE A 406 7.18 -11.45 6.63
N LYS A 407 7.73 -12.66 6.60
CA LYS A 407 6.94 -13.89 6.46
C LYS A 407 6.17 -14.22 7.74
N ASP A 408 6.73 -13.92 8.91
CA ASP A 408 6.09 -14.20 10.20
C ASP A 408 4.91 -13.27 10.49
N VAL A 409 5.03 -11.98 10.17
CA VAL A 409 4.06 -10.94 10.54
C VAL A 409 3.14 -10.57 9.38
N GLY A 410 3.69 -10.45 8.17
CA GLY A 410 2.97 -9.97 6.99
C GLY A 410 3.12 -8.47 6.76
N ILE A 411 3.17 -8.09 5.47
CA ILE A 411 3.32 -6.70 5.03
C ILE A 411 2.06 -5.89 5.36
N ASP A 412 0.89 -6.47 5.14
CA ASP A 412 -0.40 -5.81 5.40
C ASP A 412 -0.53 -5.43 6.89
N GLU A 413 -0.18 -6.36 7.78
CA GLU A 413 -0.20 -6.19 9.24
C GLU A 413 0.76 -5.09 9.69
N LEU A 414 1.97 -5.05 9.11
CA LEU A 414 2.99 -4.04 9.38
C LEU A 414 2.54 -2.64 8.94
N LEU A 415 1.99 -2.51 7.73
CA LEU A 415 1.49 -1.24 7.18
C LEU A 415 0.27 -0.73 7.98
N LEU A 416 -0.66 -1.61 8.36
CA LEU A 416 -1.78 -1.26 9.24
C LEU A 416 -1.31 -0.81 10.62
N GLY A 417 -0.27 -1.44 11.16
CA GLY A 417 0.30 -1.03 12.43
C GLY A 417 0.97 0.35 12.35
N ALA A 418 1.75 0.59 11.30
CA ALA A 418 2.48 1.84 11.10
C ALA A 418 1.57 3.05 10.82
N THR A 419 0.45 2.84 10.13
CA THR A 419 -0.56 3.89 9.90
C THR A 419 -1.39 4.19 11.15
N GLY A 420 -1.49 3.24 12.09
CA GLY A 420 -2.32 3.36 13.30
C GLY A 420 -1.62 3.94 14.53
N VAL A 421 -0.30 4.17 14.49
CA VAL A 421 0.46 4.70 15.63
C VAL A 421 1.24 5.94 15.25
N THR A 422 1.44 6.85 16.20
CA THR A 422 2.28 8.04 16.02
C THR A 422 3.77 7.70 16.15
N HIS A 423 4.60 8.43 15.43
CA HIS A 423 6.06 8.40 15.63
C HIS A 423 6.48 9.32 16.81
N GLN A 424 7.73 9.20 17.29
CA GLN A 424 8.31 10.09 18.30
C GLN A 424 8.46 11.52 17.77
N ALA A 425 8.42 12.55 18.62
CA ALA A 425 8.65 13.92 18.16
C ALA A 425 10.03 14.07 17.49
N ILE A 426 10.17 15.05 16.59
CA ILE A 426 11.49 15.45 16.08
C ILE A 426 12.11 16.38 17.10
N ASP A 427 13.01 15.82 17.91
CA ASP A 427 13.77 16.55 18.92
C ASP A 427 15.13 15.88 19.16
N VAL A 428 15.84 16.28 20.21
CA VAL A 428 17.16 15.72 20.51
C VAL A 428 17.10 14.29 21.05
N ASP A 429 15.93 13.80 21.44
CA ASP A 429 15.77 12.48 22.02
C ASP A 429 15.84 11.40 20.96
N VAL A 430 16.54 10.32 21.32
CA VAL A 430 16.72 9.15 20.46
C VAL A 430 16.49 7.91 21.30
N VAL A 431 15.58 7.06 20.83
CA VAL A 431 15.20 5.83 21.51
C VAL A 431 16.40 4.91 21.78
N ASN A 432 16.32 4.15 22.86
CA ASN A 432 17.42 3.32 23.34
C ASN A 432 17.90 2.28 22.30
N ALA A 433 16.99 1.73 21.50
CA ALA A 433 17.30 0.80 20.41
C ALA A 433 18.26 1.39 19.36
N LEU A 434 18.28 2.71 19.16
CA LEU A 434 19.18 3.39 18.22
C LEU A 434 20.40 3.99 18.90
N ARG A 435 20.22 4.44 20.15
CA ARG A 435 21.23 5.15 20.93
C ARG A 435 22.26 4.23 21.59
N ASN A 436 21.83 3.04 22.01
CA ASN A 436 22.68 2.13 22.78
C ASN A 436 22.72 0.72 22.20
N GLN A 437 21.80 0.37 21.29
CA GLN A 437 21.65 -0.99 20.75
C GLN A 437 21.42 -1.02 19.24
N LEU A 438 21.96 -0.04 18.49
CA LEU A 438 21.75 0.06 17.05
C LEU A 438 22.05 -1.28 16.36
N VAL A 439 21.07 -1.82 15.62
CA VAL A 439 21.13 -3.12 14.95
C VAL A 439 21.54 -4.29 15.87
N GLY A 440 21.17 -4.22 17.15
CA GLY A 440 21.51 -5.20 18.18
C GLY A 440 22.98 -5.15 18.63
N GLN A 441 23.72 -4.12 18.24
CA GLN A 441 25.11 -3.89 18.62
C GLN A 441 25.22 -2.70 19.58
N PRO A 442 26.24 -2.65 20.46
CA PRO A 442 26.49 -1.50 21.34
C PRO A 442 27.04 -0.31 20.53
N LEU A 443 26.21 0.28 19.69
CA LEU A 443 26.48 1.40 18.80
C LEU A 443 25.46 2.52 19.07
N ASP A 444 25.89 3.75 18.83
CA ASP A 444 25.16 4.98 19.16
C ASP A 444 24.92 5.83 17.91
N LEU A 445 23.69 5.76 17.39
CA LEU A 445 23.30 6.47 16.17
C LEU A 445 23.36 8.00 16.32
N ALA A 446 22.99 8.53 17.49
CA ALA A 446 23.05 9.98 17.75
C ALA A 446 24.50 10.48 17.72
N ALA A 447 25.41 9.75 18.36
CA ALA A 447 26.83 10.06 18.31
C ALA A 447 27.43 9.90 16.90
N LEU A 448 26.94 8.92 16.12
CA LEU A 448 27.33 8.75 14.72
C LEU A 448 26.87 9.91 13.82
N ASN A 449 25.68 10.46 14.05
CA ASN A 449 25.17 11.62 13.32
C ASN A 449 26.00 12.88 13.61
N ILE A 450 26.28 13.15 14.88
CA ILE A 450 27.17 14.24 15.30
C ILE A 450 28.55 14.06 14.66
N PHE A 451 29.12 12.86 14.74
CA PHE A 451 30.40 12.56 14.14
C PHE A 451 30.39 12.79 12.62
N ARG A 452 29.37 12.30 11.91
CA ARG A 452 29.29 12.42 10.45
C ARG A 452 29.24 13.88 10.00
N GLY A 453 28.47 14.73 10.67
CA GLY A 453 28.45 16.17 10.36
C GLY A 453 29.84 16.80 10.50
N ARG A 454 30.62 16.39 11.51
CA ARG A 454 31.97 16.90 11.74
C ARG A 454 33.01 16.37 10.76
N ASP A 455 32.89 15.10 10.39
CA ASP A 455 33.75 14.40 9.41
C ASP A 455 33.57 14.97 8.00
N THR A 456 32.32 15.29 7.65
CA THR A 456 31.97 15.87 6.35
C THR A 456 32.17 17.39 6.31
N GLY A 457 32.67 18.00 7.39
CA GLY A 457 33.01 19.42 7.44
C GLY A 457 31.79 20.34 7.48
N ILE A 458 30.67 19.91 8.06
CA ILE A 458 29.51 20.78 8.25
C ILE A 458 29.77 21.76 9.40
N ALA A 459 29.51 23.04 9.13
CA ALA A 459 29.73 24.12 10.08
C ALA A 459 28.83 23.99 11.32
N PRO A 460 29.19 24.64 12.44
CA PRO A 460 28.31 24.73 13.61
C PRO A 460 26.96 25.34 13.25
N PHE A 461 25.92 24.94 13.97
CA PHE A 461 24.52 25.30 13.75
C PHE A 461 24.31 26.79 13.42
N ASN A 462 24.82 27.68 14.26
CA ASN A 462 24.58 29.11 14.09
C ASN A 462 25.42 29.75 12.98
N THR A 463 26.54 29.12 12.61
CA THR A 463 27.34 29.49 11.44
C THR A 463 26.58 29.14 10.16
N VAL A 464 26.01 27.93 10.08
CA VAL A 464 25.15 27.50 8.96
C VAL A 464 23.99 28.48 8.78
N ARG A 465 23.27 28.78 9.87
CA ARG A 465 22.20 29.78 9.84
C ARG A 465 22.67 31.15 9.36
N ALA A 466 23.84 31.62 9.79
CA ALA A 466 24.37 32.90 9.36
C ALA A 466 24.72 32.96 7.87
N GLU A 467 25.29 31.89 7.32
CA GLU A 467 25.60 31.81 5.89
C GLU A 467 24.32 31.72 5.05
N LEU A 468 23.35 30.90 5.45
CA LEU A 468 22.06 30.81 4.77
C LEU A 468 21.30 32.14 4.84
N TYR A 469 21.25 32.79 6.01
CA TYR A 469 20.65 34.11 6.16
C TYR A 469 21.32 35.17 5.28
N ALA A 470 22.65 35.13 5.15
CA ALA A 470 23.38 36.06 4.29
C ALA A 470 23.06 35.85 2.80
N LYS A 471 22.76 34.62 2.39
CA LYS A 471 22.36 34.27 1.01
C LYS A 471 20.91 34.65 0.72
N THR A 472 19.99 34.38 1.64
CA THR A 472 18.54 34.45 1.36
C THR A 472 17.85 35.68 1.93
N GLY A 473 18.38 36.26 3.03
CA GLY A 473 17.71 37.32 3.77
C GLY A 473 16.46 36.89 4.56
N LEU A 474 16.15 35.58 4.60
CA LEU A 474 14.95 35.06 5.26
C LEU A 474 14.98 35.29 6.77
N SER A 475 13.95 35.98 7.30
CA SER A 475 13.90 36.34 8.73
C SER A 475 13.89 35.13 9.67
N SER A 476 13.31 34.01 9.21
CA SER A 476 13.29 32.71 9.89
C SER A 476 14.69 32.14 10.13
N LEU A 477 15.67 32.46 9.28
CA LEU A 477 17.06 32.00 9.38
C LEU A 477 17.97 32.96 10.15
N ARG A 478 17.46 34.08 10.66
CA ARG A 478 18.25 35.07 11.38
C ARG A 478 19.08 34.39 12.49
N PRO A 479 20.41 34.62 12.55
CA PRO A 479 21.29 34.00 13.54
C PRO A 479 20.83 34.27 14.97
N TYR A 480 21.09 33.32 15.85
CA TYR A 480 20.93 33.51 17.28
C TYR A 480 22.11 34.28 17.87
N THR A 481 21.79 35.21 18.77
CA THR A 481 22.78 36.04 19.47
C THR A 481 23.44 35.29 20.64
N GLY A 482 22.89 34.15 21.04
CA GLY A 482 23.43 33.23 22.05
C GLY A 482 22.33 32.39 22.71
N TRP A 483 22.67 31.69 23.78
CA TRP A 483 21.77 30.77 24.49
C TRP A 483 20.42 31.38 24.89
N ALA A 484 20.41 32.61 25.43
CA ALA A 484 19.19 33.25 25.91
C ALA A 484 18.19 33.57 24.78
N ASP A 485 18.71 33.94 23.61
CA ASP A 485 17.91 34.22 22.42
C ASP A 485 17.40 32.92 21.78
N PHE A 486 18.25 31.88 21.71
CA PHE A 486 17.86 30.55 21.27
C PHE A 486 16.75 29.96 22.15
N GLN A 487 16.89 30.06 23.48
CA GLN A 487 15.89 29.65 24.45
C GLN A 487 14.56 30.37 24.23
N ALA A 488 14.58 31.71 24.15
CA ALA A 488 13.38 32.52 24.07
C ALA A 488 12.59 32.29 22.77
N ARG A 489 13.29 32.16 21.64
CA ARG A 489 12.64 31.94 20.34
C ARG A 489 12.06 30.54 20.15
N ASN A 490 12.67 29.53 20.78
CA ASN A 490 12.22 28.14 20.65
C ASN A 490 11.37 27.67 21.85
N GLY A 491 11.24 28.47 22.90
CA GLY A 491 10.45 28.11 24.08
C GLY A 491 11.08 27.00 24.93
N LEU A 492 12.41 26.91 24.93
CA LEU A 492 13.14 25.83 25.61
C LEU A 492 13.18 26.06 27.13
N SER A 493 13.12 24.96 27.90
CA SER A 493 13.22 25.03 29.36
C SER A 493 14.61 25.40 29.86
N ASP A 494 14.68 25.92 31.09
CA ASP A 494 15.96 26.19 31.76
C ASP A 494 16.77 24.91 31.94
N ALA A 495 16.11 23.77 32.18
CA ALA A 495 16.75 22.47 32.33
C ALA A 495 17.44 22.06 31.04
N PHE A 496 16.72 22.09 29.91
CA PHE A 496 17.28 21.70 28.62
C PHE A 496 18.40 22.64 28.15
N ILE A 497 18.25 23.95 28.35
CA ILE A 497 19.33 24.90 28.06
C ILE A 497 20.58 24.64 28.90
N ASN A 498 20.43 24.18 30.14
CA ASN A 498 21.58 23.79 30.97
C ASN A 498 22.24 22.51 30.45
N GLN A 499 21.48 21.53 29.95
CA GLN A 499 22.03 20.35 29.27
C GLN A 499 22.80 20.74 28.01
N LEU A 500 22.25 21.61 27.16
CA LEU A 500 22.95 22.09 25.97
C LEU A 500 24.26 22.84 26.32
N LYS A 501 24.26 23.66 27.39
CA LYS A 501 25.49 24.30 27.90
C LYS A 501 26.50 23.29 28.45
N GLN A 502 26.03 22.19 29.05
CA GLN A 502 26.89 21.11 29.52
C GLN A 502 27.49 20.34 28.33
N ALA A 503 26.71 20.12 27.27
CA ALA A 503 27.14 19.47 26.04
C ALA A 503 28.15 20.31 25.25
N TYR A 504 28.00 21.65 25.27
CA TYR A 504 28.87 22.60 24.57
C TYR A 504 29.44 23.65 25.55
N PRO A 505 30.39 23.27 26.42
CA PRO A 505 30.94 24.17 27.43
C PRO A 505 31.77 25.31 26.82
N GLU A 506 32.25 25.16 25.58
CA GLU A 506 32.90 26.26 24.84
C GLU A 506 31.93 27.33 24.30
N GLY A 507 30.62 27.10 24.41
CA GLY A 507 29.58 28.07 24.12
C GLY A 507 28.74 27.78 22.88
N PHE A 508 27.73 28.62 22.66
CA PHE A 508 26.68 28.42 21.66
C PHE A 508 27.18 28.24 20.22
N GLN A 509 28.28 28.90 19.86
CA GLN A 509 28.83 28.84 18.50
C GLN A 509 29.48 27.49 18.16
N ALA A 510 29.63 26.57 19.12
CA ALA A 510 30.18 25.24 18.90
C ALA A 510 29.13 24.16 18.64
N MET A 511 27.85 24.48 18.85
CA MET A 511 26.74 23.53 18.76
C MET A 511 26.67 22.90 17.37
N ASP A 512 26.58 21.57 17.31
CA ASP A 512 26.45 20.82 16.06
C ASP A 512 25.14 21.19 15.35
N LEU A 513 25.18 21.28 14.01
CA LEU A 513 23.97 21.52 13.20
C LEU A 513 22.87 20.50 13.51
N TRP A 514 23.23 19.23 13.74
CA TRP A 514 22.25 18.18 14.06
C TRP A 514 21.49 18.48 15.38
N ILE A 515 22.23 18.76 16.46
CA ILE A 515 21.64 19.09 17.76
C ILE A 515 20.87 20.41 17.72
N GLY A 516 21.45 21.43 17.09
CA GLY A 516 20.81 22.74 17.00
C GLY A 516 19.51 22.70 16.20
N GLY A 517 19.50 21.99 15.06
CA GLY A 517 18.32 21.85 14.21
C GLY A 517 17.21 21.03 14.86
N LEU A 518 17.53 19.94 15.56
CA LEU A 518 16.57 19.16 16.35
C LEU A 518 15.97 19.96 17.51
N ALA A 519 16.75 20.85 18.13
CA ALA A 519 16.29 21.70 19.23
C ALA A 519 15.49 22.94 18.76
N GLU A 520 15.35 23.17 17.45
CA GLU A 520 14.50 24.25 16.96
C GLU A 520 13.03 23.87 16.98
N LYS A 521 12.20 24.80 17.47
CA LYS A 521 10.76 24.60 17.50
C LYS A 521 10.20 24.64 16.07
N PRO A 522 9.38 23.64 15.67
CA PRO A 522 8.68 23.68 14.40
C PRO A 522 7.65 24.82 14.34
N THR A 523 7.49 25.40 13.14
CA THR A 523 6.56 26.53 12.91
C THR A 523 5.51 26.23 11.84
N LYS A 524 5.86 25.42 10.84
CA LYS A 524 5.00 24.85 9.80
C LYS A 524 5.47 23.40 9.60
N GLY A 525 4.57 22.43 9.65
CA GLY A 525 4.93 21.01 9.71
C GLY A 525 5.81 20.67 10.92
N GLN A 526 6.61 19.61 10.80
CA GLN A 526 7.37 19.02 11.90
C GLN A 526 8.80 19.54 12.05
N LEU A 527 9.30 20.31 11.10
CA LEU A 527 10.69 20.77 11.08
C LEU A 527 10.85 22.20 11.65
N GLY A 528 11.89 22.39 12.45
CA GLY A 528 12.39 23.71 12.84
C GLY A 528 12.94 24.49 11.64
N SER A 529 13.01 25.83 11.74
CA SER A 529 13.32 26.71 10.60
C SER A 529 14.58 26.36 9.80
N THR A 530 15.65 25.88 10.46
CA THR A 530 16.92 25.54 9.80
C THR A 530 16.78 24.28 8.97
N PHE A 531 16.23 23.21 9.56
CA PHE A 531 16.01 21.95 8.86
C PHE A 531 14.91 22.07 7.82
N GLY A 532 13.83 22.80 8.12
CA GLY A 532 12.76 23.09 7.18
C GLY A 532 13.29 23.79 5.92
N TYR A 533 14.15 24.81 6.07
CA TYR A 533 14.78 25.44 4.92
C TYR A 533 15.67 24.48 4.13
N ILE A 534 16.59 23.74 4.78
CA ILE A 534 17.50 22.82 4.08
C ILE A 534 16.71 21.70 3.36
N PHE A 535 15.63 21.22 3.98
CA PHE A 535 14.74 20.22 3.40
C PHE A 535 14.00 20.77 2.18
N LEU A 536 13.30 21.90 2.31
CA LEU A 536 12.52 22.49 1.22
C LEU A 536 13.42 22.97 0.08
N GLU A 537 14.56 23.60 0.37
CA GLU A 537 15.54 24.00 -0.65
C GLU A 537 16.04 22.83 -1.49
N GLN A 538 16.26 21.67 -0.85
CA GLN A 538 16.67 20.47 -1.59
C GLN A 538 15.53 19.94 -2.45
N LEU A 539 14.29 19.91 -1.93
CA LEU A 539 13.12 19.46 -2.68
C LEU A 539 12.83 20.37 -3.88
N ASP A 540 12.95 21.70 -3.72
CA ASP A 540 12.79 22.64 -4.83
C ASP A 540 13.79 22.37 -5.95
N ARG A 541 15.07 22.15 -5.61
CA ARG A 541 16.04 21.79 -6.64
C ARG A 541 15.73 20.46 -7.30
N LEU A 542 15.19 19.49 -6.56
CA LEU A 542 14.82 18.17 -7.10
C LEU A 542 13.61 18.23 -8.03
N GLN A 543 12.64 19.11 -7.82
CA GLN A 543 11.53 19.30 -8.76
C GLN A 543 11.95 20.19 -9.94
N ASP A 544 12.58 21.35 -9.69
CA ASP A 544 12.85 22.35 -10.73
C ASP A 544 13.95 21.90 -11.68
N GLY A 545 14.96 21.18 -11.19
CA GLY A 545 16.06 20.69 -12.03
C GLY A 545 15.82 19.32 -12.64
N ASP A 546 14.64 18.72 -12.49
CA ASP A 546 14.32 17.40 -13.07
C ASP A 546 13.51 17.52 -14.37
N ARG A 547 14.17 17.32 -15.52
CA ARG A 547 13.51 17.33 -16.84
C ARG A 547 12.45 16.24 -17.01
N PHE A 548 12.47 15.24 -16.14
CA PHE A 548 11.53 14.12 -16.11
C PHE A 548 10.64 14.15 -14.86
N TYR A 549 10.46 15.34 -14.27
CA TYR A 549 9.46 15.57 -13.25
C TYR A 549 8.06 15.32 -13.81
N TYR A 550 7.18 14.69 -13.03
CA TYR A 550 5.93 14.14 -13.56
C TYR A 550 5.01 15.17 -14.23
N LEU A 551 4.95 16.42 -13.74
CA LEU A 551 4.17 17.51 -14.36
C LEU A 551 4.83 18.06 -15.65
N GLU A 552 6.10 17.75 -15.90
CA GLU A 552 6.79 18.14 -17.14
C GLU A 552 6.51 17.14 -18.28
N ILE A 553 6.31 15.85 -17.95
CA ILE A 553 6.23 14.77 -18.94
C ILE A 553 4.85 14.12 -19.06
N LEU A 554 3.94 14.35 -18.12
CA LEU A 554 2.56 13.87 -18.14
C LEU A 554 1.59 15.04 -17.97
N ASP A 555 0.37 14.89 -18.49
CA ASP A 555 -0.66 15.93 -18.33
C ASP A 555 -1.04 16.08 -16.84
N ASP A 556 -0.87 17.30 -16.33
CA ASP A 556 -1.39 17.81 -15.07
C ASP A 556 -2.80 17.29 -14.73
N SER A 557 -3.69 17.18 -15.73
CA SER A 557 -5.08 16.74 -15.54
C SER A 557 -5.21 15.32 -14.97
N LEU A 558 -4.20 14.47 -15.19
CA LEU A 558 -4.11 13.12 -14.61
C LEU A 558 -4.00 13.15 -13.08
N PHE A 559 -3.40 14.21 -12.54
CA PHE A 559 -3.04 14.31 -11.11
C PHE A 559 -3.82 15.40 -10.35
N GLN A 560 -4.55 16.28 -11.05
CA GLN A 560 -5.21 17.46 -10.48
C GLN A 560 -6.71 17.32 -10.16
N SER A 561 -7.41 16.26 -10.59
CA SER A 561 -8.82 16.06 -10.22
C SER A 561 -8.94 15.45 -8.81
N PRO A 562 -9.76 16.00 -7.90
CA PRO A 562 -10.04 15.41 -6.58
C PRO A 562 -10.54 13.96 -6.65
N ASP A 563 -11.16 13.58 -7.77
CA ASP A 563 -11.66 12.22 -8.02
C ASP A 563 -10.60 11.29 -8.65
N ASN A 564 -9.45 11.81 -9.13
CA ASN A 564 -8.38 11.04 -9.81
C ASN A 564 -7.00 11.09 -9.13
N ALA A 565 -6.77 12.00 -8.17
CA ALA A 565 -5.47 12.14 -7.51
C ALA A 565 -5.15 10.89 -6.67
N GLN A 566 -4.36 9.98 -7.23
CA GLN A 566 -3.95 8.74 -6.56
C GLN A 566 -3.10 9.06 -5.33
N THR A 567 -3.63 8.76 -4.15
CA THR A 567 -2.93 8.94 -2.89
C THR A 567 -1.99 7.77 -2.60
N PHE A 568 -1.07 7.94 -1.65
CA PHE A 568 -0.29 6.80 -1.18
C PHE A 568 -1.16 5.75 -0.51
N ALA A 569 -2.30 6.15 0.08
CA ALA A 569 -3.32 5.23 0.57
C ALA A 569 -3.84 4.30 -0.54
N ASP A 570 -4.18 4.87 -1.70
CA ASP A 570 -4.66 4.12 -2.87
C ASP A 570 -3.61 3.14 -3.40
N ILE A 571 -2.34 3.58 -3.46
CA ILE A 571 -1.22 2.73 -3.88
C ILE A 571 -1.02 1.58 -2.90
N ILE A 572 -1.09 1.82 -1.58
CA ILE A 572 -1.03 0.76 -0.58
C ILE A 572 -2.20 -0.21 -0.76
N MET A 573 -3.45 0.27 -0.82
CA MET A 573 -4.62 -0.59 -0.95
C MET A 573 -4.61 -1.41 -2.25
N ARG A 574 -4.11 -0.84 -3.36
CA ARG A 574 -3.94 -1.54 -4.65
C ARG A 574 -2.96 -2.72 -4.55
N ASN A 575 -1.90 -2.55 -3.77
CA ASN A 575 -0.78 -3.49 -3.70
C ASN A 575 -0.82 -4.41 -2.46
N THR A 576 -1.90 -4.35 -1.68
CA THR A 576 -2.12 -5.12 -0.44
C THR A 576 -3.56 -5.63 -0.36
N GLY A 577 -3.90 -6.40 0.69
CA GLY A 577 -5.28 -6.73 1.05
C GLY A 577 -5.94 -5.69 1.97
N ILE A 578 -5.32 -4.53 2.16
CA ILE A 578 -5.83 -3.48 3.04
C ILE A 578 -6.96 -2.73 2.33
N THR A 579 -8.00 -2.41 3.09
CA THR A 579 -9.13 -1.59 2.64
C THR A 579 -9.41 -0.46 3.62
N GLY A 580 -10.02 0.61 3.12
CA GLY A 580 -10.55 1.70 3.92
C GLY A 580 -9.53 2.69 4.46
N LEU A 581 -8.25 2.65 4.03
CA LEU A 581 -7.21 3.59 4.47
C LEU A 581 -7.64 5.04 4.25
N SER A 582 -7.28 5.89 5.21
CA SER A 582 -7.39 7.35 5.09
C SER A 582 -6.43 7.86 4.02
N ASP A 583 -6.89 8.75 3.16
CA ASP A 583 -6.10 9.45 2.13
C ASP A 583 -4.83 10.10 2.69
N HIS A 584 -4.84 10.50 3.97
CA HIS A 584 -3.68 11.07 4.67
C HIS A 584 -2.92 10.04 5.52
N VAL A 585 -2.36 9.00 4.90
CA VAL A 585 -1.67 7.90 5.63
C VAL A 585 -0.44 8.33 6.44
N PHE A 586 0.14 9.49 6.13
CA PHE A 586 1.27 10.05 6.88
C PHE A 586 0.88 10.77 8.18
N LEU A 587 -0.41 11.00 8.42
CA LEU A 587 -0.92 11.63 9.63
C LEU A 587 -1.72 10.63 10.44
N ALA A 588 -1.46 10.55 11.74
CA ALA A 588 -2.23 9.69 12.63
C ALA A 588 -3.62 10.30 12.88
N SER A 589 -4.67 9.46 12.96
CA SER A 589 -6.01 9.93 13.28
C SER A 589 -6.04 10.48 14.72
N SER A 590 -6.71 11.62 14.94
CA SER A 590 -6.80 12.30 16.24
C SER A 590 -7.42 11.47 17.37
N ASN A 591 -7.99 10.31 17.05
CA ASN A 591 -8.70 9.44 17.99
C ASN A 591 -8.07 8.04 18.17
N GLY A 592 -6.91 7.77 17.55
CA GLY A 592 -6.29 6.42 17.60
C GLY A 592 -7.15 5.31 16.99
N SER A 593 -8.18 5.67 16.21
CA SER A 593 -9.04 4.74 15.49
C SER A 593 -8.29 4.26 14.25
N THR A 594 -8.21 2.95 14.08
CA THR A 594 -7.54 2.32 12.93
C THR A 594 -8.23 2.77 11.66
N THR A 595 -7.53 3.52 10.82
CA THR A 595 -8.05 4.05 9.56
C THR A 595 -8.11 2.98 8.47
N GLY A 596 -7.83 1.71 8.74
CA GLY A 596 -7.92 0.63 7.75
C GLY A 596 -8.22 -0.72 8.39
N SER A 597 -8.82 -1.59 7.59
CA SER A 597 -9.08 -2.99 7.91
C SER A 597 -8.48 -3.90 6.84
N LYS A 598 -7.95 -5.04 7.28
CA LYS A 598 -7.69 -6.13 6.35
C LYS A 598 -9.05 -6.73 5.97
N GLY A 599 -9.40 -6.70 4.69
CA GLY A 599 -10.52 -7.52 4.22
C GLY A 599 -10.18 -9.00 4.44
N ALA A 600 -11.16 -9.91 4.30
CA ALA A 600 -10.78 -11.27 3.93
C ALA A 600 -9.84 -11.16 2.70
N PRO A 601 -8.81 -12.03 2.56
CA PRO A 601 -8.11 -12.11 1.29
C PRO A 601 -9.18 -12.11 0.21
N PRO A 602 -9.04 -11.34 -0.89
CA PRO A 602 -9.90 -11.60 -2.03
C PRO A 602 -9.83 -13.12 -2.25
N ALA A 603 -10.98 -13.77 -2.48
CA ALA A 603 -11.04 -15.23 -2.57
C ALA A 603 -10.04 -15.80 -3.60
N SER A 604 -9.49 -14.90 -4.45
CA SER A 604 -8.36 -15.09 -5.34
C SER A 604 -7.32 -13.97 -5.13
N PRO A 605 -6.00 -14.25 -5.18
CA PRO A 605 -4.98 -13.21 -5.33
C PRO A 605 -5.25 -12.35 -6.58
N PRO A 606 -4.68 -11.13 -6.73
CA PRO A 606 -4.68 -10.47 -8.05
C PRO A 606 -4.07 -11.47 -9.05
N PRO A 607 -4.73 -11.71 -10.20
CA PRO A 607 -4.55 -12.95 -10.93
C PRO A 607 -3.08 -13.10 -11.34
N PRO A 608 -2.42 -14.21 -11.01
CA PRO A 608 -1.13 -14.54 -11.61
C PRO A 608 -1.39 -14.80 -13.09
N VAL A 609 -0.93 -13.90 -13.97
CA VAL A 609 -0.89 -14.00 -15.45
C VAL A 609 -1.67 -15.21 -15.98
N ASN A 610 -2.99 -15.07 -16.13
CA ASN A 610 -3.76 -16.11 -16.78
C ASN A 610 -3.20 -16.28 -18.20
N LEU A 611 -2.98 -17.52 -18.63
CA LEU A 611 -2.55 -17.81 -19.99
C LEU A 611 -3.69 -17.38 -20.94
N LEU A 612 -3.51 -16.25 -21.64
CA LEU A 612 -4.47 -15.79 -22.64
C LEU A 612 -4.40 -16.69 -23.87
N VAL A 613 -5.51 -17.34 -24.19
CA VAL A 613 -5.73 -18.15 -25.39
C VAL A 613 -6.86 -17.52 -26.20
N GLU A 614 -6.52 -16.90 -27.32
CA GLU A 614 -7.50 -16.45 -28.32
C GLU A 614 -7.62 -17.47 -29.45
N LEU A 615 -8.84 -17.96 -29.71
CA LEU A 615 -9.15 -18.85 -30.82
C LEU A 615 -9.51 -18.04 -32.07
N THR A 616 -10.25 -18.62 -33.01
CA THR A 616 -10.55 -18.00 -34.31
C THR A 616 -12.02 -17.68 -34.48
N GLU A 617 -12.37 -16.89 -35.49
CA GLU A 617 -13.76 -16.63 -35.91
C GLU A 617 -14.44 -17.85 -36.59
N ARG A 618 -14.02 -19.07 -36.27
CA ARG A 618 -14.58 -20.32 -36.78
C ARG A 618 -14.81 -21.27 -35.61
N SER A 619 -15.71 -22.23 -35.81
CA SER A 619 -15.87 -23.38 -34.91
C SER A 619 -14.53 -24.05 -34.57
N ASP A 620 -14.15 -23.90 -33.32
CA ASP A 620 -12.91 -24.37 -32.73
C ASP A 620 -13.19 -25.42 -31.64
N LYS A 621 -12.17 -26.21 -31.36
CA LYS A 621 -12.16 -27.14 -30.23
C LYS A 621 -10.90 -26.93 -29.43
N HIS A 622 -11.06 -26.54 -28.17
CA HIS A 622 -9.96 -26.24 -27.28
C HIS A 622 -10.06 -27.00 -25.95
N THR A 623 -8.91 -27.32 -25.38
CA THR A 623 -8.79 -27.89 -24.03
C THR A 623 -7.63 -27.16 -23.37
N GLY A 624 -7.92 -26.49 -22.25
CA GLY A 624 -7.00 -25.76 -21.40
C GLY A 624 -6.09 -26.66 -20.59
N THR A 625 -5.52 -26.11 -19.52
CA THR A 625 -4.55 -26.80 -18.65
C THR A 625 -5.06 -26.93 -17.22
N GLU A 626 -4.17 -27.11 -16.24
CA GLU A 626 -4.53 -27.21 -14.82
C GLU A 626 -4.22 -25.88 -14.10
N LYS A 627 -4.24 -24.77 -14.85
CA LYS A 627 -3.85 -23.44 -14.41
C LYS A 627 -4.96 -22.46 -14.75
N ASN A 628 -4.93 -21.31 -14.11
CA ASN A 628 -5.88 -20.25 -14.41
C ASN A 628 -5.62 -19.69 -15.82
N GLU A 629 -6.63 -19.71 -16.68
CA GLU A 629 -6.57 -19.30 -18.08
C GLU A 629 -7.60 -18.21 -18.42
N ILE A 630 -7.35 -17.50 -19.51
CA ILE A 630 -8.32 -16.60 -20.14
C ILE A 630 -8.51 -17.13 -21.55
N ILE A 631 -9.65 -17.73 -21.85
CA ILE A 631 -9.93 -18.36 -23.14
C ILE A 631 -11.03 -17.57 -23.85
N LYS A 632 -10.73 -17.05 -25.04
CA LYS A 632 -11.70 -16.33 -25.89
C LYS A 632 -11.91 -17.10 -27.18
N ALA A 633 -13.09 -17.70 -27.36
CA ALA A 633 -13.40 -18.51 -28.51
C ALA A 633 -13.82 -17.69 -29.76
N LEU A 634 -14.27 -16.45 -29.54
CA LEU A 634 -14.63 -15.45 -30.56
C LEU A 634 -15.90 -15.77 -31.33
N GLY A 635 -15.86 -16.59 -32.38
CA GLY A 635 -17.01 -16.76 -33.24
C GLY A 635 -17.05 -18.11 -33.92
N GLY A 636 -18.25 -18.62 -34.18
CA GLY A 636 -18.46 -20.00 -34.60
C GLY A 636 -19.13 -20.79 -33.48
N ASN A 637 -19.43 -22.06 -33.73
CA ASN A 637 -19.94 -22.94 -32.69
C ASN A 637 -18.76 -23.69 -32.09
N ASP A 638 -18.38 -23.32 -30.88
CA ASP A 638 -17.13 -23.71 -30.24
C ASP A 638 -17.34 -24.80 -29.19
N THR A 639 -16.27 -25.56 -28.93
CA THR A 639 -16.23 -26.50 -27.82
C THR A 639 -14.97 -26.25 -27.01
N VAL A 640 -15.13 -25.64 -25.85
CA VAL A 640 -14.04 -25.25 -24.95
C VAL A 640 -14.16 -26.01 -23.64
N ASP A 641 -13.02 -26.46 -23.12
CA ASP A 641 -12.88 -27.17 -21.84
C ASP A 641 -11.69 -26.54 -21.11
N GLY A 642 -11.91 -25.81 -20.01
CA GLY A 642 -10.87 -25.14 -19.21
C GLY A 642 -9.93 -26.13 -18.50
N ALA A 643 -10.44 -27.33 -18.25
CA ALA A 643 -9.80 -28.43 -17.53
C ALA A 643 -9.65 -28.20 -16.02
N GLY A 644 -8.70 -27.43 -15.54
CA GLY A 644 -8.62 -27.09 -14.13
C GLY A 644 -7.87 -25.79 -13.87
N GLY A 645 -7.99 -25.23 -12.67
CA GLY A 645 -7.62 -23.84 -12.40
C GLY A 645 -8.87 -22.95 -12.35
N ASP A 646 -8.70 -21.69 -11.95
CA ASP A 646 -9.78 -20.70 -11.94
C ASP A 646 -9.79 -19.94 -13.28
N ASP A 647 -10.64 -20.35 -14.20
CA ASP A 647 -10.64 -19.92 -15.60
C ASP A 647 -11.64 -18.79 -15.90
N GLN A 648 -11.35 -18.03 -16.95
CA GLN A 648 -12.32 -17.12 -17.57
C GLN A 648 -12.51 -17.51 -19.03
N ILE A 649 -13.74 -17.88 -19.41
CA ILE A 649 -14.02 -18.41 -20.74
C ILE A 649 -15.16 -17.64 -21.40
N TRP A 650 -14.90 -17.08 -22.57
CA TRP A 650 -15.90 -16.42 -23.43
C TRP A 650 -16.13 -17.27 -24.69
N GLY A 651 -17.37 -17.71 -24.92
CA GLY A 651 -17.81 -18.41 -26.13
C GLY A 651 -17.82 -17.48 -27.33
N GLY A 652 -18.47 -16.32 -27.19
CA GLY A 652 -18.54 -15.33 -28.24
C GLY A 652 -19.81 -15.53 -29.07
N SER A 653 -19.73 -15.40 -30.40
CA SER A 653 -20.91 -15.57 -31.24
C SER A 653 -21.05 -16.99 -31.78
N GLY A 654 -22.18 -17.65 -31.55
CA GLY A 654 -22.49 -18.97 -32.08
C GLY A 654 -23.15 -19.86 -31.04
N HIS A 655 -23.26 -21.16 -31.30
CA HIS A 655 -23.85 -22.10 -30.34
C HIS A 655 -22.74 -22.92 -29.69
N ASP A 656 -22.32 -22.51 -28.50
CA ASP A 656 -21.10 -22.94 -27.87
C ASP A 656 -21.34 -24.01 -26.81
N THR A 657 -20.30 -24.77 -26.54
CA THR A 657 -20.25 -25.73 -25.44
C THR A 657 -19.01 -25.45 -24.62
N ILE A 658 -19.20 -24.87 -23.45
CA ILE A 658 -18.13 -24.40 -22.56
C ILE A 658 -18.14 -25.25 -21.29
N ARG A 659 -16.97 -25.75 -20.88
CA ARG A 659 -16.76 -26.39 -19.59
C ARG A 659 -15.67 -25.66 -18.83
N GLY A 660 -15.91 -25.30 -17.58
CA GLY A 660 -14.91 -24.71 -16.69
C GLY A 660 -13.91 -25.77 -16.27
N GLY A 661 -14.38 -26.81 -15.59
CA GLY A 661 -13.57 -27.97 -15.24
C GLY A 661 -13.44 -28.10 -13.73
N GLY A 662 -12.28 -27.79 -13.16
CA GLY A 662 -12.11 -27.82 -11.71
C GLY A 662 -11.40 -26.58 -11.21
N GLY A 663 -11.96 -25.87 -10.25
CA GLY A 663 -11.54 -24.54 -9.83
C GLY A 663 -12.76 -23.62 -9.81
N LYS A 664 -12.54 -22.33 -9.64
CA LYS A 664 -13.62 -21.33 -9.69
C LYS A 664 -13.59 -20.60 -11.03
N ASP A 665 -14.59 -20.85 -11.85
CA ASP A 665 -14.63 -20.41 -13.24
C ASP A 665 -15.66 -19.28 -13.50
N ASP A 666 -15.35 -18.36 -14.43
CA ASP A 666 -16.30 -17.37 -15.00
C ASP A 666 -16.56 -17.74 -16.47
N LEU A 667 -17.74 -18.33 -16.73
CA LEU A 667 -18.13 -18.86 -18.02
C LEU A 667 -19.19 -17.95 -18.66
N ARG A 668 -18.91 -17.46 -19.88
CA ARG A 668 -19.80 -16.59 -20.64
C ARG A 668 -20.10 -17.15 -22.02
N GLY A 669 -21.36 -17.49 -22.28
CA GLY A 669 -21.83 -17.91 -23.61
C GLY A 669 -21.76 -16.77 -24.62
N GLU A 670 -22.20 -15.58 -24.20
CA GLU A 670 -22.36 -14.37 -25.02
C GLU A 670 -23.54 -14.44 -25.99
N ALA A 671 -23.38 -14.88 -27.24
CA ALA A 671 -24.45 -14.76 -28.24
C ALA A 671 -24.76 -16.07 -28.94
N GLY A 672 -25.86 -16.72 -28.58
CA GLY A 672 -26.44 -17.83 -29.34
C GLY A 672 -27.31 -18.75 -28.50
N GLU A 673 -27.14 -20.06 -28.59
CA GLU A 673 -27.82 -21.00 -27.68
C GLU A 673 -26.74 -21.93 -27.14
N ASP A 674 -26.29 -21.63 -25.94
CA ASP A 674 -25.04 -22.13 -25.39
C ASP A 674 -25.29 -23.18 -24.30
N LYS A 675 -24.25 -23.98 -24.07
CA LYS A 675 -24.21 -24.99 -23.00
C LYS A 675 -23.01 -24.74 -22.13
N LEU A 676 -23.24 -24.32 -20.90
CA LEU A 676 -22.21 -24.00 -19.92
C LEU A 676 -22.22 -25.05 -18.81
N TYR A 677 -21.05 -25.63 -18.52
CA TYR A 677 -20.85 -26.57 -17.42
C TYR A 677 -19.75 -25.99 -16.51
N GLY A 678 -20.07 -25.66 -15.25
CA GLY A 678 -19.12 -25.14 -14.26
C GLY A 678 -18.08 -26.19 -13.94
N GLY A 679 -18.51 -27.25 -13.25
CA GLY A 679 -17.68 -28.40 -12.94
C GLY A 679 -17.49 -28.55 -11.43
N ASP A 680 -16.24 -28.67 -10.98
CA ASP A 680 -15.92 -28.72 -9.56
C ASP A 680 -15.45 -27.33 -9.07
N GLY A 681 -16.20 -26.67 -8.21
CA GLY A 681 -15.84 -25.40 -7.58
C GLY A 681 -16.97 -24.38 -7.68
N ASN A 682 -16.76 -23.17 -7.17
CA ASN A 682 -17.85 -22.19 -7.03
C ASN A 682 -17.87 -21.25 -8.24
N ASP A 683 -18.62 -21.63 -9.26
CA ASP A 683 -18.55 -21.06 -10.60
C ASP A 683 -19.57 -19.95 -10.84
N THR A 684 -19.33 -19.14 -11.86
CA THR A 684 -20.28 -18.15 -12.39
C THR A 684 -20.58 -18.46 -13.84
N LEU A 685 -21.84 -18.72 -14.14
CA LEU A 685 -22.33 -19.08 -15.47
C LEU A 685 -23.26 -17.98 -15.99
N ASP A 686 -22.92 -17.39 -17.12
CA ASP A 686 -23.70 -16.35 -17.80
C ASP A 686 -23.94 -16.76 -19.25
N GLY A 687 -25.18 -17.18 -19.56
CA GLY A 687 -25.55 -17.58 -20.92
C GLY A 687 -25.40 -16.46 -21.94
N GLY A 688 -25.63 -15.21 -21.51
CA GLY A 688 -25.75 -14.07 -22.42
C GLY A 688 -27.06 -14.14 -23.21
N THR A 689 -27.06 -13.59 -24.43
CA THR A 689 -28.26 -13.58 -25.26
C THR A 689 -28.51 -14.96 -25.85
N GLY A 690 -29.64 -15.57 -25.53
CA GLY A 690 -29.91 -16.90 -26.04
C GLY A 690 -31.08 -17.62 -25.42
N ASP A 691 -31.20 -18.90 -25.78
CA ASP A 691 -31.97 -19.87 -25.01
C ASP A 691 -30.95 -20.87 -24.43
N ASP A 692 -30.36 -20.52 -23.29
CA ASP A 692 -29.13 -21.18 -22.82
C ASP A 692 -29.39 -22.29 -21.81
N LYS A 693 -28.39 -23.16 -21.66
CA LYS A 693 -28.43 -24.26 -20.68
C LYS A 693 -27.19 -24.22 -19.80
N MET A 694 -27.41 -24.14 -18.51
CA MET A 694 -26.35 -23.98 -17.53
C MET A 694 -26.43 -25.08 -16.46
N TRP A 695 -25.28 -25.69 -16.18
CA TRP A 695 -25.05 -26.70 -15.16
C TRP A 695 -23.84 -26.28 -14.31
N GLY A 696 -24.02 -25.99 -13.03
CA GLY A 696 -22.97 -25.61 -12.09
C GLY A 696 -22.18 -26.84 -11.64
N GLU A 697 -22.92 -27.93 -11.39
CA GLU A 697 -22.40 -29.26 -11.03
C GLU A 697 -22.01 -29.40 -9.56
N LYS A 698 -20.77 -29.16 -9.13
CA LYS A 698 -20.39 -29.20 -7.70
C LYS A 698 -19.83 -27.85 -7.28
N GLY A 699 -20.22 -27.36 -6.13
CA GLY A 699 -19.80 -26.08 -5.57
C GLY A 699 -21.02 -25.19 -5.36
N ASP A 700 -20.79 -24.02 -4.77
CA ASP A 700 -21.84 -23.02 -4.61
C ASP A 700 -21.80 -22.07 -5.81
N ASP A 701 -22.71 -22.26 -6.77
CA ASP A 701 -22.64 -21.64 -8.09
C ASP A 701 -23.58 -20.43 -8.25
N ILE A 702 -23.23 -19.56 -9.19
CA ILE A 702 -24.04 -18.39 -9.59
C ILE A 702 -24.44 -18.50 -11.05
N TYR A 703 -25.75 -18.46 -11.30
CA TYR A 703 -26.34 -18.45 -12.63
C TYR A 703 -26.92 -17.08 -12.96
N ARG A 704 -26.51 -16.48 -14.07
CA ARG A 704 -27.12 -15.26 -14.59
C ARG A 704 -28.09 -15.59 -15.70
N VAL A 705 -29.35 -15.27 -15.48
CA VAL A 705 -30.45 -15.55 -16.40
C VAL A 705 -31.04 -14.23 -16.90
N ASP A 706 -30.84 -13.96 -18.19
CA ASP A 706 -31.36 -12.75 -18.84
C ASP A 706 -32.44 -13.05 -19.90
N SER A 707 -32.61 -14.32 -20.28
CA SER A 707 -33.63 -14.80 -21.20
C SER A 707 -34.63 -15.73 -20.52
N ARG A 708 -35.89 -15.66 -20.97
CA ARG A 708 -36.99 -16.44 -20.36
C ARG A 708 -36.91 -17.93 -20.66
N SER A 709 -36.08 -18.32 -21.63
CA SER A 709 -35.92 -19.71 -22.03
C SER A 709 -34.67 -20.36 -21.43
N ASP A 710 -33.84 -19.59 -20.73
CA ASP A 710 -32.66 -20.14 -20.08
C ASP A 710 -33.08 -21.19 -19.06
N SER A 711 -32.29 -22.25 -19.00
CA SER A 711 -32.52 -23.37 -18.10
C SER A 711 -31.31 -23.62 -17.22
N VAL A 712 -31.56 -23.59 -15.91
CA VAL A 712 -30.60 -23.96 -14.88
C VAL A 712 -30.92 -25.38 -14.43
N THR A 713 -29.89 -26.23 -14.36
CA THR A 713 -30.04 -27.62 -13.94
C THR A 713 -28.99 -27.97 -12.90
N GLU A 714 -29.47 -28.32 -11.70
CA GLU A 714 -28.63 -28.70 -10.57
C GLU A 714 -28.78 -30.16 -10.13
N THR A 715 -27.89 -30.59 -9.22
CA THR A 715 -27.90 -31.93 -8.63
C THR A 715 -27.96 -31.94 -7.10
N ALA A 716 -28.38 -33.06 -6.51
CA ALA A 716 -28.67 -33.16 -5.07
C ALA A 716 -27.48 -32.94 -4.12
N ASP A 717 -26.25 -32.97 -4.63
CA ASP A 717 -25.01 -32.75 -3.88
C ASP A 717 -24.16 -31.64 -4.56
N GLY A 718 -24.81 -30.71 -5.27
CA GLY A 718 -24.16 -29.62 -6.02
C GLY A 718 -23.57 -28.58 -5.08
N GLY A 719 -24.39 -27.89 -4.32
CA GLY A 719 -23.95 -26.97 -3.27
C GLY A 719 -25.12 -26.14 -2.81
N THR A 720 -24.87 -24.86 -2.53
CA THR A 720 -25.91 -23.85 -2.31
C THR A 720 -25.87 -22.84 -3.46
N ASP A 721 -26.83 -22.97 -4.37
CA ASP A 721 -26.75 -22.31 -5.68
C ASP A 721 -27.67 -21.10 -5.77
N THR A 722 -27.23 -20.10 -6.53
CA THR A 722 -27.92 -18.82 -6.67
C THR A 722 -28.25 -18.51 -8.13
N VAL A 723 -29.53 -18.22 -8.40
CA VAL A 723 -29.96 -17.63 -9.67
C VAL A 723 -30.11 -16.12 -9.52
N GLU A 724 -29.34 -15.36 -10.28
CA GLU A 724 -29.51 -13.93 -10.51
C GLU A 724 -30.35 -13.72 -11.79
N ALA A 725 -31.59 -13.25 -11.62
CA ALA A 725 -32.52 -13.10 -12.74
C ALA A 725 -32.69 -11.64 -13.16
N TRP A 726 -32.55 -11.36 -14.46
CA TRP A 726 -32.95 -10.09 -15.10
C TRP A 726 -34.30 -10.19 -15.82
N THR A 727 -34.81 -11.42 -15.98
CA THR A 727 -36.13 -11.68 -16.58
C THR A 727 -37.26 -11.29 -15.63
N SER A 728 -38.40 -10.86 -16.18
CA SER A 728 -39.58 -10.50 -15.35
C SER A 728 -40.22 -11.67 -14.60
N SER A 729 -39.75 -12.90 -14.80
CA SER A 729 -40.27 -14.08 -14.12
C SER A 729 -39.27 -15.23 -14.18
N PHE A 730 -39.02 -15.89 -13.05
CA PHE A 730 -38.19 -17.09 -13.01
C PHE A 730 -38.71 -18.08 -11.98
N LYS A 731 -38.58 -19.38 -12.28
CA LYS A 731 -38.92 -20.46 -11.37
C LYS A 731 -37.69 -21.33 -11.14
N LEU A 732 -37.31 -21.52 -9.88
CA LEU A 732 -36.20 -22.39 -9.52
C LEU A 732 -36.47 -23.84 -9.94
N GLY A 733 -35.45 -24.46 -10.53
CA GLY A 733 -35.38 -25.91 -10.73
C GLY A 733 -35.21 -26.65 -9.41
N ALA A 734 -35.25 -27.98 -9.42
CA ALA A 734 -34.87 -28.74 -8.22
C ALA A 734 -33.40 -28.48 -7.85
N TYR A 735 -33.07 -28.54 -6.56
CA TYR A 735 -31.71 -28.39 -6.04
C TYR A 735 -31.08 -27.00 -6.20
N VAL A 736 -31.89 -25.96 -6.36
CA VAL A 736 -31.41 -24.57 -6.32
C VAL A 736 -32.03 -23.87 -5.13
N GLU A 737 -31.21 -23.22 -4.32
CA GLU A 737 -31.64 -22.67 -3.03
C GLU A 737 -32.01 -21.19 -3.14
N HIS A 738 -31.29 -20.40 -3.92
CA HIS A 738 -31.45 -18.94 -3.91
C HIS A 738 -31.92 -18.37 -5.26
N LEU A 739 -32.83 -17.40 -5.19
CA LEU A 739 -33.30 -16.60 -6.32
C LEU A 739 -33.23 -15.11 -5.97
N VAL A 740 -32.47 -14.35 -6.75
CA VAL A 740 -32.31 -12.90 -6.58
C VAL A 740 -32.69 -12.20 -7.86
N TYR A 741 -33.69 -11.31 -7.80
CA TYR A 741 -34.02 -10.46 -8.93
C TYR A 741 -33.05 -9.26 -9.01
N LYS A 742 -32.55 -9.00 -10.21
CA LYS A 742 -31.59 -7.91 -10.51
C LYS A 742 -32.12 -6.91 -11.54
N GLY A 743 -33.29 -7.19 -12.13
CA GLY A 743 -33.92 -6.28 -13.09
C GLY A 743 -34.60 -5.09 -12.41
N GLY A 744 -35.04 -4.12 -13.23
CA GLY A 744 -35.71 -2.90 -12.76
C GLY A 744 -37.24 -2.92 -12.85
N GLY A 745 -37.84 -4.05 -13.23
CA GLY A 745 -39.28 -4.18 -13.44
C GLY A 745 -39.99 -4.90 -12.30
N ALA A 746 -41.28 -5.17 -12.49
CA ALA A 746 -42.01 -6.11 -11.64
C ALA A 746 -41.55 -7.55 -11.95
N PHE A 747 -41.41 -8.36 -10.91
CA PHE A 747 -40.87 -9.71 -10.95
C PHE A 747 -41.87 -10.74 -10.43
N SER A 748 -41.88 -11.92 -11.06
CA SER A 748 -42.60 -13.10 -10.57
C SER A 748 -41.60 -14.22 -10.28
N GLY A 749 -41.23 -14.38 -9.01
CA GLY A 749 -40.31 -15.41 -8.55
C GLY A 749 -41.04 -16.61 -7.96
N THR A 750 -40.61 -17.83 -8.28
CA THR A 750 -41.15 -19.05 -7.66
C THR A 750 -40.03 -20.01 -7.24
N GLY A 751 -40.10 -20.48 -6.01
CA GLY A 751 -39.21 -21.51 -5.46
C GLY A 751 -39.53 -22.93 -5.94
N ASN A 752 -39.01 -23.90 -5.21
CA ASN A 752 -39.14 -25.35 -5.41
C ASN A 752 -39.63 -26.02 -4.11
N ASP A 753 -39.25 -27.27 -3.84
CA ASP A 753 -39.67 -28.00 -2.63
C ASP A 753 -38.61 -27.93 -1.49
N LEU A 754 -37.57 -27.09 -1.63
CA LEU A 754 -36.50 -26.83 -0.66
C LEU A 754 -36.75 -25.53 0.10
N GLY A 755 -36.02 -25.30 1.20
CA GLY A 755 -36.04 -23.99 1.85
C GLY A 755 -35.28 -22.95 1.02
N ASN A 756 -36.01 -22.16 0.24
CA ASN A 756 -35.46 -21.20 -0.69
C ASN A 756 -35.27 -19.81 -0.10
N HIS A 757 -34.24 -19.09 -0.56
CA HIS A 757 -34.08 -17.66 -0.33
C HIS A 757 -34.48 -16.88 -1.59
N ILE A 758 -35.60 -16.15 -1.54
CA ILE A 758 -36.14 -15.43 -2.70
C ILE A 758 -36.16 -13.93 -2.39
N THR A 759 -35.46 -13.13 -3.20
CA THR A 759 -35.43 -11.66 -3.09
C THR A 759 -35.96 -11.01 -4.37
N GLY A 760 -36.98 -10.16 -4.22
CA GLY A 760 -37.55 -9.31 -5.27
C GLY A 760 -36.72 -8.06 -5.56
N GLY A 761 -37.36 -7.09 -6.22
CA GLY A 761 -36.83 -5.79 -6.61
C GLY A 761 -37.56 -4.62 -5.95
N SER A 762 -37.53 -3.45 -6.57
CA SER A 762 -38.12 -2.21 -6.01
C SER A 762 -39.52 -1.89 -6.54
N MET A 763 -40.12 -2.83 -7.27
CA MET A 763 -41.40 -2.69 -7.93
C MET A 763 -42.35 -3.77 -7.40
N ASN A 764 -43.63 -3.70 -7.76
CA ASN A 764 -44.63 -4.64 -7.27
C ASN A 764 -44.36 -6.07 -7.74
N ASP A 765 -43.91 -6.92 -6.83
CA ASP A 765 -43.47 -8.28 -7.12
C ASP A 765 -44.46 -9.34 -6.67
N THR A 766 -44.32 -10.55 -7.21
CA THR A 766 -45.06 -11.73 -6.80
C THR A 766 -44.08 -12.86 -6.52
N LEU A 767 -43.93 -13.24 -5.26
CA LEU A 767 -43.00 -14.27 -4.81
C LEU A 767 -43.79 -15.45 -4.21
N ASP A 768 -43.49 -16.68 -4.65
CA ASP A 768 -44.08 -17.92 -4.12
C ASP A 768 -42.94 -18.87 -3.71
N GLY A 769 -42.77 -19.13 -2.42
CA GLY A 769 -41.75 -20.06 -1.89
C GLY A 769 -42.00 -21.51 -2.27
N ALA A 770 -43.29 -21.84 -2.48
CA ALA A 770 -43.81 -23.16 -2.80
C ALA A 770 -43.79 -24.15 -1.63
N GLY A 771 -42.72 -24.92 -1.42
CA GLY A 771 -42.63 -25.84 -0.29
C GLY A 771 -41.22 -25.87 0.25
N GLY A 772 -41.06 -26.16 1.54
CA GLY A 772 -39.80 -25.95 2.24
C GLY A 772 -39.95 -24.84 3.27
N ASN A 773 -38.88 -24.56 4.01
CA ASN A 773 -38.86 -23.45 4.96
C ASN A 773 -38.19 -22.27 4.26
N ASP A 774 -38.98 -21.38 3.67
CA ASP A 774 -38.53 -20.35 2.77
C ASP A 774 -38.21 -19.03 3.48
N THR A 775 -37.38 -18.20 2.85
CA THR A 775 -37.18 -16.81 3.23
C THR A 775 -37.45 -15.91 2.03
N LEU A 776 -38.51 -15.11 2.10
CA LEU A 776 -38.96 -14.24 1.03
C LEU A 776 -38.79 -12.76 1.40
N LYS A 777 -38.24 -11.96 0.49
CA LYS A 777 -38.06 -10.51 0.64
C LYS A 777 -38.62 -9.76 -0.57
N GLY A 778 -39.64 -8.93 -0.37
CA GLY A 778 -40.22 -8.07 -1.42
C GLY A 778 -39.36 -6.85 -1.74
N LEU A 779 -38.77 -6.25 -0.70
CA LEU A 779 -37.98 -5.01 -0.70
C LEU A 779 -38.82 -3.74 -0.84
N GLY A 780 -39.31 -3.40 -2.02
CA GLY A 780 -40.09 -2.18 -2.20
C GLY A 780 -41.13 -2.34 -3.29
N GLY A 781 -42.27 -1.69 -3.15
CA GLY A 781 -43.40 -1.91 -4.04
C GLY A 781 -44.62 -2.36 -3.25
N ALA A 782 -45.70 -2.70 -3.94
CA ALA A 782 -46.83 -3.38 -3.31
C ALA A 782 -46.78 -4.85 -3.72
N ASP A 783 -46.17 -5.66 -2.86
CA ASP A 783 -45.74 -7.01 -3.18
C ASP A 783 -46.77 -8.06 -2.74
N ASN A 784 -46.69 -9.23 -3.37
CA ASN A 784 -47.50 -10.40 -3.03
C ASN A 784 -46.57 -11.57 -2.71
N LEU A 785 -46.39 -11.88 -1.43
CA LEU A 785 -45.52 -12.94 -0.95
C LEU A 785 -46.38 -14.10 -0.45
N LYS A 786 -46.06 -15.30 -0.93
CA LYS A 786 -46.67 -16.55 -0.47
C LYS A 786 -45.55 -17.48 -0.02
N GLY A 787 -45.51 -17.85 1.26
CA GLY A 787 -44.55 -18.80 1.81
C GLY A 787 -44.79 -20.19 1.21
N GLY A 788 -45.90 -20.81 1.61
CA GLY A 788 -46.33 -22.07 1.02
C GLY A 788 -46.46 -23.16 2.07
N ALA A 789 -45.66 -24.22 1.94
CA ALA A 789 -45.69 -25.33 2.89
C ALA A 789 -44.35 -25.46 3.63
N GLY A 790 -44.34 -25.20 4.93
CA GLY A 790 -43.16 -25.23 5.78
C GLY A 790 -43.18 -24.01 6.70
N ASN A 791 -42.12 -23.82 7.47
CA ASN A 791 -42.02 -22.68 8.38
C ASN A 791 -41.27 -21.55 7.66
N ASP A 792 -42.01 -20.58 7.15
CA ASP A 792 -41.48 -19.55 6.26
C ASP A 792 -41.16 -18.26 7.00
N THR A 793 -40.25 -17.46 6.46
CA THR A 793 -39.92 -16.11 6.93
C THR A 793 -40.15 -15.12 5.81
N MET A 794 -40.99 -14.12 6.01
CA MET A 794 -41.37 -13.15 4.98
C MET A 794 -41.13 -11.72 5.45
N GLU A 795 -40.48 -10.91 4.61
CA GLU A 795 -40.32 -9.47 4.78
C GLU A 795 -40.86 -8.77 3.52
N GLY A 796 -42.02 -8.11 3.63
CA GLY A 796 -42.60 -7.36 2.51
C GLY A 796 -41.68 -6.22 2.07
N GLY A 797 -41.22 -5.41 3.04
CA GLY A 797 -40.36 -4.27 2.77
C GLY A 797 -41.19 -2.99 2.76
N ALA A 798 -40.86 -2.02 1.92
CA ALA A 798 -41.55 -0.75 1.85
C ALA A 798 -42.73 -0.78 0.87
N GLY A 799 -43.94 -0.55 1.36
CA GLY A 799 -45.09 -0.29 0.51
C GLY A 799 -46.37 -0.80 1.13
N ASN A 800 -47.21 -1.49 0.37
CA ASN A 800 -48.45 -2.04 0.93
C ASN A 800 -48.55 -3.49 0.47
N ASP A 801 -48.00 -4.38 1.27
CA ASP A 801 -47.73 -5.74 0.85
C ASP A 801 -48.86 -6.68 1.27
N THR A 802 -48.98 -7.79 0.55
CA THR A 802 -49.85 -8.90 0.91
C THR A 802 -49.00 -10.13 1.14
N MET A 803 -49.04 -10.67 2.36
CA MET A 803 -48.27 -11.85 2.74
C MET A 803 -49.21 -12.99 3.17
N ASP A 804 -48.91 -14.22 2.75
CA ASP A 804 -49.63 -15.44 3.11
C ASP A 804 -48.62 -16.55 3.41
N GLY A 805 -48.49 -16.94 4.69
CA GLY A 805 -47.52 -17.96 5.12
C GLY A 805 -47.88 -19.36 4.62
N GLY A 806 -49.17 -19.65 4.48
CA GLY A 806 -49.65 -20.95 4.07
C GLY A 806 -49.74 -21.92 5.24
N THR A 807 -49.05 -23.05 5.18
CA THR A 807 -49.09 -24.08 6.23
C THR A 807 -47.75 -24.20 6.93
N GLY A 808 -47.72 -24.07 8.24
CA GLY A 808 -46.49 -24.18 9.02
C GLY A 808 -46.55 -23.29 10.25
N ASN A 809 -45.39 -22.89 10.77
CA ASN A 809 -45.27 -21.80 11.74
C ASN A 809 -44.44 -20.71 11.07
N ASP A 810 -45.09 -19.63 10.65
CA ASP A 810 -44.47 -18.64 9.79
C ASP A 810 -44.07 -17.39 10.58
N VAL A 811 -43.07 -16.66 10.08
CA VAL A 811 -42.57 -15.42 10.68
C VAL A 811 -42.70 -14.29 9.68
N PHE A 812 -43.46 -13.27 10.03
CA PHE A 812 -43.61 -12.04 9.25
C PHE A 812 -42.76 -10.96 9.89
N VAL A 813 -41.73 -10.49 9.17
CA VAL A 813 -40.71 -9.57 9.65
C VAL A 813 -41.04 -8.15 9.21
N PHE A 814 -41.00 -7.22 10.17
CA PHE A 814 -41.32 -5.81 9.93
C PHE A 814 -40.14 -4.90 10.30
N ARG A 815 -39.81 -3.99 9.38
CA ARG A 815 -38.84 -2.92 9.57
C ARG A 815 -39.50 -1.56 9.36
N LYS A 816 -38.84 -0.48 9.79
CA LYS A 816 -39.37 0.88 9.70
C LYS A 816 -39.77 1.25 8.27
N GLY A 817 -40.95 1.87 8.12
CA GLY A 817 -41.45 2.31 6.81
C GLY A 817 -42.05 1.18 5.97
N PHE A 818 -42.53 0.11 6.62
CA PHE A 818 -43.17 -1.00 5.92
C PHE A 818 -44.52 -0.63 5.31
N GLY A 819 -45.15 0.48 5.74
CA GLY A 819 -46.41 0.95 5.21
C GLY A 819 -47.61 0.14 5.71
N ARG A 820 -48.55 -0.22 4.82
CA ARG A 820 -49.80 -0.90 5.20
C ARG A 820 -49.87 -2.30 4.63
N ASP A 821 -49.44 -3.27 5.44
CA ASP A 821 -49.36 -4.67 5.03
C ASP A 821 -50.56 -5.47 5.47
N THR A 822 -50.92 -6.47 4.66
CA THR A 822 -52.01 -7.41 4.91
C THR A 822 -51.47 -8.81 5.00
N ILE A 823 -51.63 -9.45 6.16
CA ILE A 823 -51.34 -10.87 6.35
C ILE A 823 -52.63 -11.67 6.22
N LYS A 824 -52.60 -12.69 5.37
CA LYS A 824 -53.64 -13.71 5.21
C LYS A 824 -53.23 -14.97 5.93
N GLY A 825 -54.22 -15.77 6.35
CA GLY A 825 -53.98 -17.09 6.92
C GLY A 825 -53.43 -17.13 8.34
N PHE A 826 -52.99 -16.01 8.93
CA PHE A 826 -52.30 -15.94 10.22
C PHE A 826 -52.94 -16.81 11.32
N ASP A 827 -52.22 -17.83 11.76
CA ASP A 827 -52.63 -18.75 12.83
C ASP A 827 -52.07 -18.30 14.18
N ALA A 828 -52.95 -17.81 15.05
CA ALA A 828 -52.62 -17.40 16.40
C ALA A 828 -52.78 -18.53 17.44
N ASP A 829 -53.01 -19.78 17.03
CA ASP A 829 -53.19 -20.92 17.93
C ASP A 829 -51.83 -21.56 18.30
N PRO A 830 -51.38 -21.47 19.57
CA PRO A 830 -50.13 -22.10 20.03
C PRO A 830 -50.11 -23.63 19.89
N SER A 831 -51.26 -24.26 19.62
CA SER A 831 -51.39 -25.70 19.42
C SER A 831 -51.52 -26.13 17.94
N GLY A 832 -51.55 -25.17 17.00
CA GLY A 832 -51.98 -25.38 15.61
C GLY A 832 -50.95 -25.16 14.50
N GLY A 833 -49.81 -24.53 14.77
CA GLY A 833 -48.92 -24.00 13.72
C GLY A 833 -48.81 -22.49 13.88
N GLN A 834 -48.31 -22.03 15.03
CA GLN A 834 -48.41 -20.64 15.45
C GLN A 834 -47.50 -19.72 14.62
N ASP A 835 -48.11 -18.76 13.94
CA ASP A 835 -47.43 -17.70 13.22
C ASP A 835 -46.99 -16.58 14.15
N LYS A 836 -45.95 -15.84 13.75
CA LYS A 836 -45.35 -14.77 14.53
C LYS A 836 -45.14 -13.50 13.73
N LEU A 837 -45.32 -12.38 14.41
CA LEU A 837 -44.95 -11.06 13.93
C LEU A 837 -43.61 -10.67 14.57
N ASP A 838 -42.54 -10.64 13.78
CA ASP A 838 -41.26 -10.08 14.23
C ASP A 838 -41.26 -8.57 14.06
N VAL A 839 -41.37 -7.90 15.20
CA VAL A 839 -41.42 -6.44 15.34
C VAL A 839 -40.26 -5.94 16.18
N SER A 840 -39.28 -6.79 16.48
CA SER A 840 -38.14 -6.47 17.35
C SER A 840 -37.33 -5.28 16.84
N ALA A 841 -37.18 -5.16 15.53
CA ALA A 841 -36.49 -4.05 14.87
C ALA A 841 -37.25 -2.71 14.97
N LEU A 842 -38.50 -2.68 15.46
CA LEU A 842 -39.30 -1.47 15.61
C LEU A 842 -39.11 -0.80 16.99
N PHE A 843 -38.48 -1.47 17.96
CA PHE A 843 -38.27 -0.94 19.32
C PHE A 843 -36.85 -0.40 19.52
N GLY A 844 -36.72 0.89 19.83
CA GLY A 844 -35.43 1.58 20.04
C GLY A 844 -35.40 3.04 19.57
N GLU A 845 -36.33 3.44 18.69
CA GLU A 845 -36.37 4.77 18.06
C GLU A 845 -37.70 5.53 18.27
N GLY A 846 -38.19 5.65 19.51
CA GLY A 846 -39.30 6.58 19.83
C GLY A 846 -40.72 6.09 19.53
N VAL A 847 -40.93 4.81 19.22
CA VAL A 847 -42.28 4.19 19.23
C VAL A 847 -42.65 3.86 20.68
N GLU A 848 -43.46 4.71 21.30
CA GLU A 848 -43.80 4.58 22.73
C GLU A 848 -45.02 3.67 23.01
N THR A 849 -45.89 3.42 22.01
CA THR A 849 -47.10 2.60 22.16
C THR A 849 -47.52 1.91 20.86
N ILE A 850 -47.81 0.61 20.93
CA ILE A 850 -48.48 -0.17 19.86
C ILE A 850 -49.99 -0.11 20.09
N SER A 851 -50.79 0.04 19.03
CA SER A 851 -52.26 -0.11 19.14
C SER A 851 -52.74 -1.36 18.42
N ILE A 852 -53.45 -2.23 19.14
CA ILE A 852 -54.05 -3.45 18.61
C ILE A 852 -55.56 -3.32 18.71
N THR A 853 -56.26 -3.26 17.57
CA THR A 853 -57.70 -2.98 17.50
C THR A 853 -58.43 -3.90 16.53
N ALA A 854 -59.73 -4.10 16.77
CA ALA A 854 -60.59 -4.81 15.81
C ALA A 854 -61.11 -3.85 14.74
N SER A 855 -61.04 -4.28 13.47
CA SER A 855 -61.68 -3.60 12.33
C SER A 855 -62.53 -4.61 11.55
N GLY A 856 -63.84 -4.65 11.84
CA GLY A 856 -64.72 -5.68 11.29
C GLY A 856 -64.34 -7.09 11.76
N ARG A 857 -63.94 -7.96 10.83
CA ARG A 857 -63.42 -9.32 11.12
C ARG A 857 -61.90 -9.37 11.24
N ASN A 858 -61.20 -8.26 11.00
CA ASN A 858 -59.75 -8.21 10.95
C ASN A 858 -59.19 -7.66 12.27
N THR A 859 -57.94 -8.01 12.56
CA THR A 859 -57.15 -7.37 13.60
C THR A 859 -56.19 -6.38 12.96
N VAL A 860 -56.06 -5.19 13.55
CA VAL A 860 -55.17 -4.12 13.07
C VAL A 860 -54.14 -3.83 14.16
N VAL A 861 -52.87 -3.97 13.84
CA VAL A 861 -51.72 -3.64 14.68
C VAL A 861 -51.04 -2.42 14.08
N ALA A 862 -51.00 -1.28 14.78
CA ALA A 862 -50.45 -0.03 14.25
C ALA A 862 -49.26 0.48 15.06
N PHE A 863 -48.25 0.94 14.32
CA PHE A 863 -46.97 1.49 14.77
C PHE A 863 -46.80 2.92 14.21
N GLY A 864 -47.59 3.88 14.72
CA GLY A 864 -47.63 5.22 14.13
C GLY A 864 -48.35 5.21 12.78
N ASP A 865 -47.63 5.53 11.71
CA ASP A 865 -48.16 5.56 10.33
C ASP A 865 -48.16 4.18 9.66
N ASP A 866 -47.32 3.25 10.13
CA ASP A 866 -47.24 1.89 9.61
C ASP A 866 -48.29 0.96 10.27
N VAL A 867 -48.91 0.06 9.49
CA VAL A 867 -50.07 -0.73 9.90
C VAL A 867 -50.03 -2.17 9.36
N ILE A 868 -50.11 -3.16 10.26
CA ILE A 868 -50.32 -4.56 9.93
C ILE A 868 -51.82 -4.90 10.03
N VAL A 869 -52.37 -5.53 8.99
CA VAL A 869 -53.76 -6.02 8.95
C VAL A 869 -53.76 -7.55 8.91
N LEU A 870 -54.20 -8.19 9.99
CA LEU A 870 -54.44 -9.64 10.02
C LEU A 870 -55.86 -9.91 9.49
N GLU A 871 -55.96 -10.37 8.25
CA GLU A 871 -57.24 -10.59 7.57
C GLU A 871 -58.01 -11.77 8.18
N GLY A 872 -59.24 -11.52 8.65
CA GLY A 872 -60.10 -12.56 9.22
C GLY A 872 -59.73 -13.06 10.61
N VAL A 873 -58.67 -12.52 11.23
CA VAL A 873 -58.24 -12.90 12.59
C VAL A 873 -58.95 -12.06 13.65
N ASN A 874 -59.56 -12.73 14.63
CA ASN A 874 -60.21 -12.06 15.76
C ASN A 874 -59.18 -11.52 16.75
N VAL A 875 -59.28 -10.25 17.13
CA VAL A 875 -58.33 -9.61 18.06
C VAL A 875 -58.18 -10.32 19.41
N ARG A 876 -59.21 -11.06 19.83
CA ARG A 876 -59.18 -11.84 21.08
C ARG A 876 -58.29 -13.08 21.02
N ASN A 877 -57.90 -13.50 19.82
CA ASN A 877 -57.01 -14.63 19.62
C ASN A 877 -55.53 -14.21 19.62
N ILE A 878 -55.24 -12.90 19.54
CA ILE A 878 -53.87 -12.38 19.59
C ILE A 878 -53.42 -12.19 21.03
N SER A 879 -52.18 -12.60 21.30
CA SER A 879 -51.50 -12.62 22.58
C SER A 879 -50.04 -12.18 22.42
N GLU A 880 -49.31 -12.06 23.52
CA GLU A 880 -47.87 -11.76 23.50
C GLU A 880 -47.03 -12.84 22.81
N ALA A 881 -47.51 -14.09 22.79
CA ALA A 881 -46.79 -15.21 22.17
C ALA A 881 -46.71 -15.12 20.63
N ASP A 882 -47.59 -14.30 20.03
CA ASP A 882 -47.66 -14.06 18.58
C ASP A 882 -46.66 -13.00 18.10
N PHE A 883 -45.82 -12.47 19.00
CA PHE A 883 -44.84 -11.44 18.70
C PHE A 883 -43.41 -11.87 19.05
N ILE A 884 -42.45 -11.47 18.22
CA ILE A 884 -41.03 -11.42 18.55
C ILE A 884 -40.69 -9.94 18.77
N ILE A 885 -40.24 -9.60 19.97
CA ILE A 885 -40.08 -8.21 20.48
C ILE A 885 -38.63 -7.99 20.90
#